data_AF-A0A1Y4U686-F1
#
_entry.id   AF-A0A1Y4U686-F1
#
_cell.length_a   1.000
_cell.length_b   1.000
_cell.length_c   1.000
_cell.angle_alpha   90.00
_cell.angle_beta   90.00
_cell.angle_gamma   90.00
#
_symmetry.space_group_name_H-M   'P 1'
#
loop_
_entity.id
_entity.type
_entity.pdbx_description
1 polymer ?
#
loop_
_entity_poly.entity_id
_entity_poly.type
_entity_poly.pdbx_seq_one_letter_code
_entity_poly.pdbx_strand_id
1 'polypeptide(L)'
;MDKLRVKYIASAAVLVLFAQVVLGGMTPRTIPFSPLEEASGGSGIPALAEAAPAPDSATSGQASSRPETPPAATSGQASSRPETPPAATTAAGDSDTVGATPATLSRRELRREARTARERARRNAAFNALSQQERDSLFSAQVDSLIARKADSLQMHADSLAVDTMRRDTVRKPRPAGAFLDDPISGKNTDSLVYDVRNKLVYIYNQGDVTYQNSNLKADFMRIDMNSKLVHAYGKPDSLEGRPIITKPEFSDGSASYQMDTITYNLDSKKAKIKGVATQQGDGWLVGGSVKKMPDNTINIENGKYTTCNETDHPHFYLAMTKAKVIPGKKVVTGPAYLVMEDVPIYFLGIPEGFFPISSGPKSGLLMPTYGEEYSKGFFLRDLGYYFTLGDYADLAVRGGIYTLGSWEASAASRYIKRYKYSGSFNMEFSNIKTGEKGEPDYIKQNNFRIQWTHSQDAKANPGSTFSASVNFATSGYSKYSATNLNDILATQTNSSISYSKSWTGTPFSLSANMAISQNSQNQSLSITLPTVVFNVSRFYPFKRKEKMGKDRWYEKISMQYTGKMTNSVTTTESEIFSKKTLENMKNGIEHSIPVSASFNLFNYINVTPSANYTEKWYFKKVEYEWNPVTNQTDTLPTNYGFYRLYNYNLSISSSTTIYGMYDFTKKRRDRKIQAIRHTITPTFGFSYAPDFSDPKYGYYLTRQTDSTGRFTTYSPYAVNAYGVPSSGRSMSMTFSLSQNLEMKVLSKRDTSGVKKIKLIDELRASGSYNFLADSMRLSTISLSFRTTLFKNFGINLSATLDPYRVSPQGVRYDKLFFPGRITSTGWSFGYTFKSREDKSTPAVNDITSIPPEYQNPFYDPYGQMDPVLRRQYMAQSYYDFSLPWNFGFNYAVNYSVSYVNNGTTGYRKNITQTLGFNGSVNLTPKTGITFQGGYDLKTNKLTTSSISITRDLHCWQMSFSWIPFGYHKSWSFNIGVKAASLSDLKYDKSQSMYDNLY
;
A
#
# COMPACT_ATOMS: atom_id res chain seq x y z
N MET A 1 -12.36 -41.38 18.10
CA MET A 1 -12.16 -40.03 18.69
C MET A 1 -10.69 -39.56 18.69
N ASP A 2 -9.72 -40.40 18.32
CA ASP A 2 -8.28 -40.14 18.54
C ASP A 2 -7.62 -39.08 17.63
N LYS A 3 -8.34 -38.57 16.63
CA LYS A 3 -7.84 -37.48 15.76
C LYS A 3 -7.80 -36.11 16.45
N LEU A 4 -8.54 -35.94 17.56
CA LEU A 4 -8.55 -34.70 18.36
C LEU A 4 -7.42 -34.68 19.40
N ARG A 5 -7.20 -35.79 20.12
CA ARG A 5 -6.27 -35.88 21.26
C ARG A 5 -4.86 -35.35 20.94
N VAL A 6 -4.27 -35.69 19.79
CA VAL A 6 -2.89 -35.26 19.46
C VAL A 6 -2.78 -33.74 19.20
N LYS A 7 -3.82 -33.09 18.67
CA LYS A 7 -3.83 -31.61 18.54
C LYS A 7 -3.86 -30.95 19.92
N TYR A 8 -4.70 -31.45 20.81
CA TYR A 8 -4.79 -30.91 22.16
C TYR A 8 -3.58 -31.24 23.03
N ILE A 9 -2.91 -32.39 22.86
CA ILE A 9 -1.69 -32.72 23.64
C ILE A 9 -0.54 -31.77 23.30
N ALA A 10 -0.37 -31.35 22.04
CA ALA A 10 0.64 -30.35 21.68
C ALA A 10 0.28 -28.96 22.25
N SER A 11 -0.98 -28.53 22.13
CA SER A 11 -1.46 -27.28 22.73
C SER A 11 -1.41 -27.30 24.27
N ALA A 12 -1.67 -28.45 24.89
CA ALA A 12 -1.62 -28.66 26.32
C ALA A 12 -0.17 -28.72 26.83
N ALA A 13 0.76 -29.34 26.09
CA ALA A 13 2.18 -29.30 26.44
C ALA A 13 2.73 -27.86 26.38
N VAL A 14 2.31 -27.07 25.38
CA VAL A 14 2.63 -25.64 25.31
C VAL A 14 1.94 -24.87 26.45
N LEU A 15 0.66 -25.13 26.74
CA LEU A 15 -0.07 -24.52 27.88
C LEU A 15 0.48 -24.93 29.25
N VAL A 16 1.06 -26.12 29.40
CA VAL A 16 1.68 -26.60 30.65
C VAL A 16 3.07 -26.01 30.82
N LEU A 17 3.88 -25.90 29.76
CA LEU A 17 5.11 -25.09 29.78
C LEU A 17 4.79 -23.62 30.09
N PHE A 18 3.73 -23.07 29.50
CA PHE A 18 3.25 -21.72 29.76
C PHE A 18 2.76 -21.56 31.21
N ALA A 19 1.99 -22.52 31.74
CA ALA A 19 1.52 -22.54 33.12
C ALA A 19 2.68 -22.70 34.12
N GLN A 20 3.70 -23.52 33.84
CA GLN A 20 4.88 -23.64 34.69
C GLN A 20 5.70 -22.34 34.72
N VAL A 21 5.77 -21.61 33.60
CA VAL A 21 6.44 -20.29 33.52
C VAL A 21 5.61 -19.16 34.14
N VAL A 22 4.27 -19.23 34.10
CA VAL A 22 3.37 -18.16 34.57
C VAL A 22 2.85 -18.35 36.00
N LEU A 23 2.62 -19.58 36.45
CA LEU A 23 1.98 -19.91 37.74
C LEU A 23 2.94 -20.43 38.82
N GLY A 24 4.22 -20.66 38.49
CA GLY A 24 5.25 -21.15 39.43
C GLY A 24 5.63 -20.21 40.60
N GLY A 25 4.78 -19.22 40.92
CA GLY A 25 4.96 -18.25 42.00
C GLY A 25 3.79 -18.13 42.98
N MET A 26 2.78 -19.00 42.89
CA MET A 26 1.63 -19.00 43.82
C MET A 26 1.50 -20.34 44.55
N THR A 27 2.04 -20.41 45.77
CA THR A 27 1.72 -21.46 46.74
C THR A 27 0.27 -21.32 47.21
N PRO A 28 -0.62 -22.31 47.01
CA PRO A 28 -1.97 -22.25 47.57
C PRO A 28 -1.91 -22.36 49.10
N ARG A 29 -2.63 -21.47 49.79
CA ARG A 29 -2.86 -21.61 51.23
C ARG A 29 -3.73 -22.83 51.48
N THR A 30 -3.32 -23.67 52.42
CA THR A 30 -4.12 -24.76 52.95
C THR A 30 -5.32 -24.23 53.72
N ILE A 31 -6.50 -24.79 53.48
CA ILE A 31 -7.66 -24.76 54.38
C ILE A 31 -7.93 -26.22 54.75
N PRO A 32 -8.00 -26.58 56.03
CA PRO A 32 -8.13 -27.98 56.44
C PRO A 32 -9.59 -28.43 56.44
N PHE A 33 -9.81 -29.70 56.09
CA PHE A 33 -10.93 -30.48 56.62
C PHE A 33 -10.46 -31.92 56.85
N SER A 34 -10.76 -32.44 58.04
CA SER A 34 -10.33 -33.76 58.53
C SER A 34 -11.36 -34.86 58.19
N PRO A 35 -11.01 -36.16 58.32
CA PRO A 35 -11.67 -37.25 57.59
C PRO A 35 -12.61 -38.12 58.46
N LEU A 36 -13.37 -38.98 57.78
CA LEU A 36 -13.99 -40.23 58.25
C LEU A 36 -13.83 -41.25 57.08
N GLU A 37 -13.13 -42.37 57.28
CA GLU A 37 -13.66 -43.70 57.69
C GLU A 37 -14.46 -44.41 56.56
N GLU A 38 -14.30 -45.71 56.29
CA GLU A 38 -13.41 -46.76 56.85
C GLU A 38 -13.30 -47.97 55.88
N ALA A 39 -12.42 -48.92 56.19
CA ALA A 39 -12.46 -50.35 55.81
C ALA A 39 -12.30 -50.77 54.32
N SER A 40 -11.65 -51.90 53.99
CA SER A 40 -10.75 -52.78 54.76
C SER A 40 -10.00 -53.76 53.83
N GLY A 41 -8.85 -54.28 54.28
CA GLY A 41 -8.17 -55.47 53.73
C GLY A 41 -7.36 -55.29 52.43
N GLY A 42 -6.13 -55.78 52.29
CA GLY A 42 -5.24 -56.42 53.27
C GLY A 42 -4.21 -57.34 52.59
N SER A 43 -2.92 -57.20 52.94
CA SER A 43 -1.78 -58.12 52.66
C SER A 43 -1.49 -58.55 51.20
N GLY A 44 -0.24 -58.58 50.70
CA GLY A 44 1.04 -58.29 51.35
C GLY A 44 2.24 -58.25 50.39
N ILE A 45 3.35 -57.74 50.93
CA ILE A 45 4.76 -57.70 50.45
C ILE A 45 5.36 -59.13 50.53
N PRO A 46 6.46 -59.58 49.84
CA PRO A 46 7.66 -58.90 49.27
C PRO A 46 7.92 -59.16 47.76
N ALA A 47 8.88 -58.59 47.01
CA ALA A 47 10.17 -57.87 47.20
C ALA A 47 11.46 -58.69 46.85
N LEU A 48 12.44 -58.00 46.23
CA LEU A 48 13.82 -58.41 45.84
C LEU A 48 13.92 -59.44 44.68
N ALA A 49 14.67 -59.16 43.60
CA ALA A 49 16.13 -59.35 43.35
C ALA A 49 16.47 -60.83 43.02
N GLU A 50 17.42 -61.22 42.16
CA GLU A 50 18.60 -60.54 41.57
C GLU A 50 19.09 -61.28 40.30
N ALA A 51 20.09 -60.71 39.60
CA ALA A 51 21.08 -61.39 38.73
C ALA A 51 20.69 -62.01 37.35
N ALA A 52 21.71 -62.04 36.49
CA ALA A 52 21.78 -62.63 35.14
C ALA A 52 22.39 -64.07 35.23
N PRO A 53 22.82 -64.83 34.17
CA PRO A 53 23.31 -64.40 32.84
C PRO A 53 22.90 -65.30 31.63
N ALA A 54 23.74 -65.27 30.58
CA ALA A 54 23.71 -65.89 29.23
C ALA A 54 23.85 -67.46 29.25
N PRO A 55 24.04 -68.23 28.13
CA PRO A 55 24.64 -67.87 26.82
C PRO A 55 24.18 -68.60 25.51
N ASP A 56 24.91 -68.34 24.41
CA ASP A 56 25.28 -69.20 23.25
C ASP A 56 24.20 -69.88 22.36
N SER A 57 24.08 -69.53 21.06
CA SER A 57 24.87 -70.02 19.87
C SER A 57 23.97 -70.92 18.96
N ALA A 58 24.21 -71.25 17.68
CA ALA A 58 25.29 -71.02 16.72
C ALA A 58 24.77 -71.16 15.25
N THR A 59 25.58 -70.77 14.24
CA THR A 59 25.57 -71.24 12.81
C THR A 59 24.30 -71.04 11.95
N SER A 60 24.29 -70.89 10.61
CA SER A 60 25.25 -70.64 9.51
C SER A 60 24.41 -70.27 8.23
N GLY A 61 24.91 -69.86 7.05
CA GLY A 61 26.26 -69.44 6.63
C GLY A 61 26.48 -69.47 5.09
N GLN A 62 27.10 -68.41 4.53
CA GLN A 62 27.82 -68.37 3.22
C GLN A 62 27.01 -68.57 1.90
N ALA A 63 27.45 -68.11 0.71
CA ALA A 63 28.80 -67.74 0.24
C ALA A 63 28.90 -66.63 -0.84
N SER A 64 30.07 -65.95 -0.88
CA SER A 64 30.89 -65.52 -2.05
C SER A 64 30.35 -64.52 -3.11
N SER A 65 31.14 -63.66 -3.79
CA SER A 65 32.56 -63.18 -3.70
C SER A 65 32.69 -61.92 -4.61
N ARG A 66 33.25 -60.77 -4.18
CA ARG A 66 34.69 -60.30 -4.19
C ARG A 66 35.32 -60.10 -5.61
N PRO A 67 36.37 -59.26 -5.81
CA PRO A 67 36.83 -58.04 -5.09
C PRO A 67 37.38 -56.87 -6.02
N GLU A 68 38.08 -55.89 -5.40
CA GLU A 68 39.22 -55.06 -5.92
C GLU A 68 39.10 -53.53 -6.18
N THR A 69 39.42 -52.76 -5.13
CA THR A 69 40.47 -51.70 -4.92
C THR A 69 40.97 -50.66 -5.99
N PRO A 70 41.54 -49.50 -5.54
CA PRO A 70 41.85 -48.27 -6.34
C PRO A 70 43.38 -48.06 -6.60
N PRO A 71 43.93 -46.91 -7.15
CA PRO A 71 44.19 -45.65 -6.38
C PRO A 71 44.43 -44.29 -7.15
N ALA A 72 44.58 -43.19 -6.38
CA ALA A 72 45.54 -42.03 -6.44
C ALA A 72 45.89 -41.15 -7.70
N ALA A 73 45.65 -39.82 -7.55
CA ALA A 73 46.60 -38.66 -7.49
C ALA A 73 47.37 -37.98 -8.69
N THR A 74 47.49 -36.63 -8.54
CA THR A 74 48.63 -35.67 -8.81
C THR A 74 48.91 -34.90 -10.14
N SER A 75 49.13 -33.56 -9.99
CA SER A 75 49.96 -32.57 -10.78
C SER A 75 49.68 -32.28 -12.28
N GLY A 76 50.02 -31.12 -12.90
CA GLY A 76 50.52 -29.80 -12.42
C GLY A 76 51.19 -28.92 -13.52
N GLN A 77 51.10 -27.57 -13.45
CA GLN A 77 51.89 -26.52 -14.20
C GLN A 77 51.78 -26.43 -15.76
N ALA A 78 52.19 -25.35 -16.49
CA ALA A 78 52.19 -23.88 -16.31
C ALA A 78 52.57 -23.11 -17.63
N SER A 79 52.21 -21.81 -17.75
CA SER A 79 52.58 -20.81 -18.81
C SER A 79 52.00 -21.01 -20.23
N SER A 80 51.78 -20.00 -21.10
CA SER A 80 52.24 -18.59 -21.17
C SER A 80 51.19 -17.60 -21.77
N ARG A 81 51.59 -16.34 -22.07
CA ARG A 81 50.79 -15.10 -22.39
C ARG A 81 50.80 -14.78 -23.92
N PRO A 82 50.11 -13.74 -24.48
CA PRO A 82 49.14 -12.76 -23.92
C PRO A 82 47.88 -12.48 -24.83
N GLU A 83 47.16 -11.38 -24.52
CA GLU A 83 46.30 -10.52 -25.38
C GLU A 83 44.77 -10.77 -25.60
N THR A 84 43.99 -9.95 -24.88
CA THR A 84 42.70 -9.31 -25.25
C THR A 84 41.40 -10.14 -25.45
N PRO A 85 40.21 -9.54 -25.18
CA PRO A 85 39.02 -10.31 -24.82
C PRO A 85 38.02 -10.52 -25.97
N PRO A 86 37.48 -11.73 -26.15
CA PRO A 86 36.25 -11.96 -26.91
C PRO A 86 34.99 -11.83 -26.03
N ALA A 87 33.88 -11.47 -26.69
CA ALA A 87 32.59 -11.23 -26.05
C ALA A 87 31.90 -12.53 -25.55
N ALA A 88 30.85 -12.35 -24.74
CA ALA A 88 30.10 -13.44 -24.11
C ALA A 88 29.44 -14.39 -25.13
N THR A 89 29.76 -15.68 -25.01
CA THR A 89 29.06 -16.77 -25.72
C THR A 89 27.79 -17.16 -24.97
N THR A 90 26.77 -17.52 -25.75
CA THR A 90 25.46 -18.04 -25.38
C THR A 90 25.45 -19.21 -24.39
N ALA A 91 24.39 -19.31 -23.60
CA ALA A 91 23.86 -20.59 -23.11
C ALA A 91 22.33 -20.61 -23.28
N ALA A 92 21.82 -21.70 -23.89
CA ALA A 92 20.43 -22.11 -23.83
C ALA A 92 20.13 -22.77 -22.44
N GLY A 93 18.89 -23.04 -22.03
CA GLY A 93 17.62 -22.92 -22.76
C GLY A 93 16.42 -23.29 -21.89
N ASP A 94 15.50 -24.06 -22.48
CA ASP A 94 14.25 -24.62 -21.95
C ASP A 94 13.12 -23.63 -21.60
N SER A 95 12.29 -23.43 -22.62
CA SER A 95 10.89 -23.04 -22.52
C SER A 95 9.99 -24.27 -22.58
N ASP A 96 9.01 -24.35 -21.67
CA ASP A 96 7.87 -25.24 -21.83
C ASP A 96 6.58 -24.41 -21.70
N THR A 97 5.91 -24.15 -22.82
CA THR A 97 4.52 -23.67 -22.87
C THR A 97 3.89 -24.03 -24.21
N VAL A 98 2.66 -24.50 -24.16
CA VAL A 98 2.03 -25.30 -25.22
C VAL A 98 1.27 -24.45 -26.24
N GLY A 99 1.42 -24.78 -27.53
CA GLY A 99 0.27 -24.89 -28.42
C GLY A 99 -0.10 -23.71 -29.33
N ALA A 100 0.73 -23.41 -30.33
CA ALA A 100 0.26 -22.87 -31.61
C ALA A 100 1.28 -23.18 -32.73
N THR A 101 0.89 -23.94 -33.75
CA THR A 101 1.78 -24.31 -34.87
C THR A 101 1.91 -23.14 -35.86
N PRO A 102 3.09 -22.52 -36.06
CA PRO A 102 3.28 -21.52 -37.08
C PRO A 102 3.52 -22.19 -38.44
N ALA A 103 2.88 -21.70 -39.50
CA ALA A 103 3.14 -22.18 -40.85
C ALA A 103 4.61 -21.90 -41.24
N THR A 104 5.28 -22.90 -41.83
CA THR A 104 6.67 -22.81 -42.27
C THR A 104 6.81 -21.91 -43.49
N LEU A 105 7.15 -20.63 -43.24
CA LEU A 105 7.46 -19.64 -44.28
C LEU A 105 8.55 -20.15 -45.24
N SER A 106 8.36 -19.92 -46.53
CA SER A 106 9.30 -20.37 -47.56
C SER A 106 10.64 -19.63 -47.45
N ARG A 107 11.73 -20.24 -47.94
CA ARG A 107 13.05 -19.59 -48.07
C ARG A 107 13.01 -18.26 -48.85
N ARG A 108 11.98 -18.03 -49.67
CA ARG A 108 11.80 -16.80 -50.45
C ARG A 108 11.17 -15.68 -49.61
N GLU A 109 10.24 -16.03 -48.71
CA GLU A 109 9.60 -15.10 -47.77
C GLU A 109 10.55 -14.69 -46.65
N LEU A 110 11.28 -15.63 -46.05
CA LEU A 110 12.34 -15.33 -45.07
C LEU A 110 13.41 -14.37 -45.63
N ARG A 111 13.78 -14.53 -46.92
CA ARG A 111 14.67 -13.58 -47.61
C ARG A 111 14.02 -12.21 -47.83
N ARG A 112 12.70 -12.14 -48.06
CA ARG A 112 11.96 -10.89 -48.24
C ARG A 112 11.86 -10.13 -46.91
N GLU A 113 11.51 -10.81 -45.82
CA GLU A 113 11.49 -10.23 -44.47
C GLU A 113 12.88 -9.79 -44.00
N ALA A 114 13.92 -10.60 -44.23
CA ALA A 114 15.29 -10.17 -43.93
C ALA A 114 15.71 -8.92 -44.71
N ARG A 115 15.19 -8.72 -45.94
CA ARG A 115 15.44 -7.53 -46.76
C ARG A 115 14.67 -6.32 -46.24
N THR A 116 13.38 -6.45 -45.94
CA THR A 116 12.57 -5.36 -45.38
C THR A 116 13.03 -4.97 -43.97
N ALA A 117 13.44 -5.92 -43.13
CA ALA A 117 14.06 -5.66 -41.83
C ALA A 117 15.38 -4.88 -41.97
N ARG A 118 16.25 -5.26 -42.92
CA ARG A 118 17.48 -4.50 -43.23
C ARG A 118 17.18 -3.10 -43.75
N GLU A 119 16.19 -2.93 -44.62
CA GLU A 119 15.78 -1.59 -45.10
C GLU A 119 15.16 -0.73 -43.99
N ARG A 120 14.40 -1.33 -43.07
CA ARG A 120 13.81 -0.62 -41.92
C ARG A 120 14.89 -0.22 -40.92
N ALA A 121 15.86 -1.11 -40.65
CA ALA A 121 17.04 -0.78 -39.85
C ALA A 121 17.88 0.33 -40.50
N ARG A 122 18.10 0.27 -41.83
CA ARG A 122 18.85 1.30 -42.58
C ARG A 122 18.12 2.65 -42.60
N ARG A 123 16.80 2.67 -42.74
CA ARG A 123 15.97 3.88 -42.61
C ARG A 123 16.02 4.46 -41.19
N ASN A 124 15.90 3.64 -40.16
CA ASN A 124 16.00 4.09 -38.77
C ASN A 124 17.41 4.61 -38.43
N ALA A 125 18.47 3.97 -38.96
CA ALA A 125 19.84 4.44 -38.79
C ALA A 125 20.09 5.78 -39.50
N ALA A 126 19.59 5.95 -40.73
CA ALA A 126 19.66 7.22 -41.46
C ALA A 126 18.88 8.33 -40.73
N PHE A 127 17.67 8.04 -40.25
CA PHE A 127 16.87 8.99 -39.47
C PHE A 127 17.56 9.40 -38.16
N ASN A 128 18.21 8.45 -37.46
CA ASN A 128 18.93 8.73 -36.22
C ASN A 128 20.28 9.42 -36.43
N ALA A 129 20.82 9.44 -37.66
CA ALA A 129 22.06 10.12 -38.04
C ALA A 129 21.85 11.61 -38.41
N LEU A 130 20.62 12.02 -38.73
CA LEU A 130 20.27 13.44 -38.93
C LEU A 130 20.47 14.25 -37.65
N SER A 131 20.79 15.54 -37.76
CA SER A 131 20.86 16.43 -36.59
C SER A 131 19.49 16.59 -35.93
N GLN A 132 19.47 17.12 -34.71
CA GLN A 132 18.22 17.31 -33.97
C GLN A 132 17.31 18.35 -34.67
N GLN A 133 17.88 19.44 -35.19
CA GLN A 133 17.14 20.44 -35.96
C GLN A 133 16.56 19.88 -37.27
N GLU A 134 17.26 19.01 -37.99
CA GLU A 134 16.75 18.38 -39.21
C GLU A 134 15.61 17.38 -38.93
N ARG A 135 15.71 16.62 -37.83
CA ARG A 135 14.62 15.73 -37.38
C ARG A 135 13.36 16.51 -36.98
N ASP A 136 13.53 17.59 -36.23
CA ASP A 136 12.42 18.44 -35.81
C ASP A 136 11.80 19.19 -37.03
N SER A 137 12.62 19.56 -38.02
CA SER A 137 12.16 20.18 -39.29
C SER A 137 11.34 19.21 -40.16
N LEU A 138 11.70 17.92 -40.21
CA LEU A 138 10.92 16.91 -40.93
C LEU A 138 9.54 16.68 -40.29
N PHE A 139 9.44 16.79 -38.96
CA PHE A 139 8.15 16.76 -38.28
C PHE A 139 7.34 18.05 -38.45
N SER A 140 7.98 19.23 -38.50
CA SER A 140 7.25 20.49 -38.74
C SER A 140 6.68 20.57 -40.16
N ALA A 141 7.46 20.16 -41.18
CA ALA A 141 7.04 20.20 -42.58
C ALA A 141 5.83 19.28 -42.89
N GLN A 142 5.61 18.21 -42.10
CA GLN A 142 4.46 17.32 -42.25
C GLN A 142 3.21 17.80 -41.48
N VAL A 143 3.34 18.82 -40.62
CA VAL A 143 2.23 19.40 -39.83
C VAL A 143 1.70 20.71 -40.45
N ASP A 144 2.53 21.44 -41.21
CA ASP A 144 2.19 22.77 -41.75
C ASP A 144 1.36 22.76 -43.06
N SER A 145 1.07 21.58 -43.64
CA SER A 145 0.37 21.45 -44.94
C SER A 145 -1.17 21.33 -44.84
N LEU A 146 -1.76 21.56 -43.67
CA LEU A 146 -3.20 21.35 -43.44
C LEU A 146 -4.01 22.58 -42.96
N ILE A 147 -3.41 23.77 -42.82
CA ILE A 147 -4.14 24.99 -42.42
C ILE A 147 -3.69 26.24 -43.21
N ALA A 148 -4.23 26.43 -44.43
CA ALA A 148 -4.21 27.76 -45.09
C ALA A 148 -5.40 28.01 -46.02
N ARG A 149 -6.39 28.72 -45.47
CA ARG A 149 -7.23 29.77 -46.07
C ARG A 149 -7.54 29.77 -47.59
N LYS A 150 -8.84 29.65 -47.86
CA LYS A 150 -9.57 30.12 -49.05
C LYS A 150 -9.75 31.65 -49.02
N ALA A 151 -9.31 32.39 -50.05
CA ALA A 151 -9.79 33.74 -50.42
C ALA A 151 -9.33 34.12 -51.85
N ASP A 152 -10.09 34.97 -52.53
CA ASP A 152 -9.94 35.42 -53.94
C ASP A 152 -8.62 36.18 -54.23
N SER A 153 -8.08 36.20 -55.46
CA SER A 153 -8.66 37.03 -56.53
C SER A 153 -7.94 36.92 -57.91
N LEU A 154 -8.64 37.44 -58.92
CA LEU A 154 -8.33 37.65 -60.34
C LEU A 154 -6.89 38.11 -60.66
N GLN A 155 -6.33 37.70 -61.82
CA GLN A 155 -6.21 38.60 -62.99
C GLN A 155 -5.65 37.94 -64.28
N MET A 156 -6.31 38.30 -65.39
CA MET A 156 -5.87 38.55 -66.78
C MET A 156 -4.98 37.56 -67.58
N HIS A 157 -5.46 37.29 -68.80
CA HIS A 157 -4.67 36.91 -69.96
C HIS A 157 -4.74 38.03 -71.02
N ALA A 158 -3.61 38.26 -71.68
CA ALA A 158 -3.41 39.04 -72.90
C ALA A 158 -2.03 38.65 -73.46
N ASP A 159 -1.74 38.61 -74.76
CA ASP A 159 -2.56 38.57 -75.97
C ASP A 159 -1.63 38.15 -77.13
N SER A 160 -2.13 37.50 -78.19
CA SER A 160 -1.49 37.46 -79.52
C SER A 160 -2.33 36.70 -80.55
N LEU A 161 -2.64 37.37 -81.67
CA LEU A 161 -3.50 36.91 -82.77
C LEU A 161 -2.70 36.34 -83.97
N ALA A 162 -3.23 35.27 -84.58
CA ALA A 162 -3.11 34.91 -86.00
C ALA A 162 -4.23 33.89 -86.33
N VAL A 163 -5.27 34.21 -87.12
CA VAL A 163 -5.34 34.12 -88.60
C VAL A 163 -5.22 32.67 -89.11
N ASP A 164 -6.14 32.05 -89.86
CA ASP A 164 -7.50 32.43 -90.32
C ASP A 164 -8.26 31.20 -90.91
N THR A 165 -9.58 31.34 -91.09
CA THR A 165 -10.51 30.61 -91.99
C THR A 165 -11.14 29.25 -91.61
N MET A 166 -12.40 29.16 -92.07
CA MET A 166 -13.20 27.97 -92.43
C MET A 166 -13.87 27.13 -91.34
N ARG A 167 -15.17 27.39 -91.19
CA ARG A 167 -16.17 26.39 -90.76
C ARG A 167 -16.04 25.10 -91.58
N ARG A 168 -15.84 23.97 -90.91
CA ARG A 168 -16.40 22.69 -91.38
C ARG A 168 -16.77 21.78 -90.22
N ASP A 169 -18.00 21.30 -90.24
CA ASP A 169 -18.56 20.40 -89.24
C ASP A 169 -17.91 19.00 -89.33
N THR A 170 -17.56 18.40 -88.19
CA THR A 170 -17.25 16.96 -88.08
C THR A 170 -17.31 16.48 -86.62
N VAL A 171 -18.48 15.97 -86.24
CA VAL A 171 -18.69 14.81 -85.35
C VAL A 171 -17.67 14.61 -84.21
N ARG A 172 -17.99 15.12 -83.02
CA ARG A 172 -17.38 14.63 -81.77
C ARG A 172 -17.89 13.21 -81.47
N LYS A 173 -16.98 12.24 -81.38
CA LYS A 173 -17.30 10.88 -80.88
C LYS A 173 -17.94 10.97 -79.48
N PRO A 174 -19.01 10.20 -79.19
CA PRO A 174 -19.57 10.16 -77.85
C PRO A 174 -18.56 9.57 -76.86
N ARG A 175 -18.46 10.18 -75.67
CA ARG A 175 -17.78 9.55 -74.52
C ARG A 175 -18.55 8.28 -74.12
N PRO A 176 -17.86 7.19 -73.71
CA PRO A 176 -18.55 6.05 -73.09
C PRO A 176 -19.28 6.52 -71.84
N ALA A 177 -20.45 5.93 -71.57
CA ALA A 177 -21.21 6.22 -70.37
C ALA A 177 -20.37 5.92 -69.11
N GLY A 178 -20.36 6.85 -68.16
CA GLY A 178 -19.71 6.64 -66.87
C GLY A 178 -20.32 5.45 -66.13
N ALA A 179 -19.50 4.74 -65.35
CA ALA A 179 -19.99 3.65 -64.52
C ALA A 179 -21.08 4.15 -63.57
N PHE A 180 -22.11 3.34 -63.38
CA PHE A 180 -23.30 3.70 -62.62
C PHE A 180 -23.05 3.78 -61.09
N LEU A 181 -22.00 3.10 -60.64
CA LEU A 181 -21.46 3.08 -59.29
C LEU A 181 -19.96 3.36 -59.39
N ASP A 182 -19.39 4.03 -58.39
CA ASP A 182 -17.97 4.42 -58.38
C ASP A 182 -17.04 3.23 -58.11
N ASP A 183 -17.57 2.17 -57.48
CA ASP A 183 -16.91 0.91 -57.15
C ASP A 183 -17.87 -0.28 -57.36
N PRO A 184 -17.36 -1.52 -57.52
CA PRO A 184 -18.21 -2.71 -57.57
C PRO A 184 -18.86 -2.99 -56.20
N ILE A 185 -20.19 -3.14 -56.17
CA ILE A 185 -20.88 -3.78 -55.04
C ILE A 185 -20.55 -5.27 -55.09
N SER A 186 -19.94 -5.79 -54.03
CA SER A 186 -19.65 -7.22 -53.86
C SER A 186 -20.58 -7.81 -52.81
N GLY A 187 -20.88 -9.11 -52.88
CA GLY A 187 -21.73 -9.72 -51.88
C GLY A 187 -21.85 -11.23 -51.96
N LYS A 188 -22.49 -11.79 -50.95
CA LYS A 188 -22.90 -13.19 -50.86
C LYS A 188 -24.38 -13.25 -50.48
N ASN A 189 -25.10 -14.22 -51.00
CA ASN A 189 -26.50 -14.49 -50.67
C ASN A 189 -26.70 -16.00 -50.65
N THR A 190 -27.52 -16.49 -49.72
CA THR A 190 -27.65 -17.95 -49.50
C THR A 190 -28.82 -18.57 -50.26
N ASP A 191 -29.85 -17.79 -50.58
CA ASP A 191 -31.07 -18.23 -51.27
C ASP A 191 -31.20 -17.56 -52.64
N SER A 192 -31.78 -16.36 -52.70
CA SER A 192 -32.29 -15.79 -53.94
C SER A 192 -31.88 -14.33 -54.14
N LEU A 193 -31.50 -14.00 -55.37
CA LEU A 193 -31.18 -12.64 -55.80
C LEU A 193 -31.93 -12.32 -57.11
N VAL A 194 -32.83 -11.35 -57.06
CA VAL A 194 -33.77 -11.03 -58.14
C VAL A 194 -33.48 -9.63 -58.69
N TYR A 195 -33.17 -9.57 -59.99
CA TYR A 195 -32.98 -8.32 -60.73
C TYR A 195 -34.28 -7.93 -61.45
N ASP A 196 -34.95 -6.88 -60.97
CA ASP A 196 -35.96 -6.19 -61.78
C ASP A 196 -35.26 -5.14 -62.65
N VAL A 197 -34.92 -5.53 -63.87
CA VAL A 197 -34.20 -4.68 -64.83
C VAL A 197 -35.07 -3.52 -65.33
N ARG A 198 -36.40 -3.66 -65.32
CA ARG A 198 -37.32 -2.59 -65.78
C ARG A 198 -37.38 -1.45 -64.77
N ASN A 199 -37.54 -1.78 -63.49
CA ASN A 199 -37.59 -0.80 -62.41
C ASN A 199 -36.19 -0.45 -61.84
N LYS A 200 -35.15 -1.18 -62.29
CA LYS A 200 -33.76 -1.12 -61.80
C LYS A 200 -33.64 -1.37 -60.28
N LEU A 201 -34.38 -2.35 -59.80
CA LEU A 201 -34.37 -2.79 -58.41
C LEU A 201 -33.65 -4.13 -58.29
N VAL A 202 -32.81 -4.28 -57.27
CA VAL A 202 -32.19 -5.57 -56.91
C VAL A 202 -32.70 -6.00 -55.55
N TYR A 203 -33.25 -7.20 -55.49
CA TYR A 203 -33.75 -7.81 -54.26
C TYR A 203 -32.86 -8.97 -53.86
N ILE A 204 -32.50 -9.04 -52.58
CA ILE A 204 -31.68 -10.10 -51.99
C ILE A 204 -32.47 -10.69 -50.83
N TYR A 205 -32.66 -12.01 -50.85
CA TYR A 205 -33.45 -12.76 -49.88
C TYR A 205 -32.59 -13.79 -49.15
N ASN A 206 -32.86 -13.96 -47.85
CA ASN A 206 -32.24 -14.83 -46.86
C ASN A 206 -30.69 -14.72 -46.78
N GLN A 207 -30.21 -14.13 -45.68
CA GLN A 207 -28.78 -13.96 -45.37
C GLN A 207 -27.98 -13.32 -46.51
N GLY A 208 -28.44 -12.16 -46.99
CA GLY A 208 -27.63 -11.31 -47.85
C GLY A 208 -26.50 -10.64 -47.05
N ASP A 209 -25.29 -10.64 -47.59
CA ASP A 209 -24.10 -9.93 -47.13
C ASP A 209 -23.60 -9.06 -48.30
N VAL A 210 -23.71 -7.74 -48.18
CA VAL A 210 -23.40 -6.77 -49.24
C VAL A 210 -22.30 -5.83 -48.76
N THR A 211 -21.17 -5.80 -49.46
CA THR A 211 -20.02 -4.94 -49.19
C THR A 211 -19.80 -3.93 -50.32
N TYR A 212 -19.73 -2.66 -49.96
CA TYR A 212 -19.44 -1.54 -50.85
C TYR A 212 -18.40 -0.63 -50.19
N GLN A 213 -17.23 -0.48 -50.82
CA GLN A 213 -16.07 0.23 -50.25
C GLN A 213 -15.73 -0.30 -48.85
N ASN A 214 -15.78 0.57 -47.83
CA ASN A 214 -15.47 0.24 -46.43
C ASN A 214 -16.72 -0.09 -45.59
N SER A 215 -17.90 -0.20 -46.22
CA SER A 215 -19.17 -0.48 -45.56
C SER A 215 -19.68 -1.88 -45.93
N ASN A 216 -20.13 -2.64 -44.94
CA ASN A 216 -20.69 -3.99 -45.11
C ASN A 216 -22.06 -4.06 -44.41
N LEU A 217 -23.07 -4.62 -45.09
CA LEU A 217 -24.44 -4.74 -44.62
C LEU A 217 -24.92 -6.18 -44.75
N LYS A 218 -25.31 -6.78 -43.63
CA LYS A 218 -25.91 -8.11 -43.56
C LYS A 218 -27.38 -8.02 -43.15
N ALA A 219 -28.27 -8.67 -43.88
CA ALA A 219 -29.70 -8.72 -43.56
C ALA A 219 -30.41 -9.90 -44.24
N ASP A 220 -31.56 -10.30 -43.69
CA ASP A 220 -32.41 -11.33 -44.30
C ASP A 220 -33.10 -10.83 -45.58
N PHE A 221 -33.38 -9.54 -45.67
CA PHE A 221 -33.89 -8.92 -46.89
C PHE A 221 -33.18 -7.60 -47.17
N MET A 222 -32.77 -7.41 -48.42
CA MET A 222 -32.28 -6.14 -48.94
C MET A 222 -32.94 -5.81 -50.28
N ARG A 223 -33.34 -4.55 -50.43
CA ARG A 223 -33.74 -3.94 -51.70
C ARG A 223 -32.78 -2.80 -52.02
N ILE A 224 -32.04 -2.92 -53.11
CA ILE A 224 -31.17 -1.87 -53.64
C ILE A 224 -31.88 -1.23 -54.84
N ASP A 225 -32.29 0.02 -54.69
CA ASP A 225 -32.70 0.86 -55.82
C ASP A 225 -31.46 1.47 -56.45
N MET A 226 -31.22 1.09 -57.71
CA MET A 226 -30.10 1.58 -58.47
C MET A 226 -30.28 3.07 -58.80
N ASN A 227 -31.44 3.50 -59.32
CA ASN A 227 -31.67 4.88 -59.74
C ASN A 227 -31.45 5.90 -58.60
N SER A 228 -31.99 5.63 -57.42
CA SER A 228 -31.85 6.51 -56.25
C SER A 228 -30.63 6.21 -55.38
N LYS A 229 -29.86 5.16 -55.72
CA LYS A 229 -28.73 4.63 -54.93
C LYS A 229 -29.12 4.34 -53.47
N LEU A 230 -30.35 3.87 -53.23
CA LEU A 230 -30.89 3.57 -51.90
C LEU A 230 -30.88 2.07 -51.61
N VAL A 231 -30.15 1.68 -50.56
CA VAL A 231 -30.17 0.34 -49.97
C VAL A 231 -31.16 0.35 -48.80
N HIS A 232 -32.22 -0.46 -48.88
CA HIS A 232 -33.21 -0.65 -47.81
C HIS A 232 -33.18 -2.09 -47.31
N ALA A 233 -32.88 -2.30 -46.04
CA ALA A 233 -32.74 -3.62 -45.43
C ALA A 233 -33.55 -3.78 -44.14
N TYR A 234 -34.06 -4.99 -43.91
CA TYR A 234 -34.76 -5.39 -42.69
C TYR A 234 -34.61 -6.90 -42.41
N GLY A 235 -34.89 -7.31 -41.17
CA GLY A 235 -34.80 -8.70 -40.72
C GLY A 235 -36.12 -9.48 -40.82
N LYS A 236 -36.05 -10.82 -40.79
CA LYS A 236 -37.24 -11.67 -40.92
C LYS A 236 -38.15 -11.62 -39.66
N PRO A 237 -39.45 -11.27 -39.80
CA PRO A 237 -40.44 -11.47 -38.74
C PRO A 237 -40.83 -12.96 -38.64
N ASP A 238 -41.16 -13.43 -37.44
CA ASP A 238 -41.70 -14.78 -37.26
C ASP A 238 -43.16 -14.85 -37.74
N SER A 239 -43.52 -15.96 -38.37
CA SER A 239 -44.85 -16.22 -38.93
C SER A 239 -45.83 -16.87 -37.95
N LEU A 240 -45.42 -17.14 -36.70
CA LEU A 240 -46.33 -17.47 -35.60
C LEU A 240 -46.24 -16.43 -34.46
N GLU A 241 -47.41 -15.94 -34.04
CA GLU A 241 -47.64 -15.19 -32.79
C GLU A 241 -46.75 -13.97 -32.48
N GLY A 242 -46.70 -12.99 -33.39
CA GLY A 242 -46.59 -11.57 -33.02
C GLY A 242 -45.37 -11.11 -32.20
N ARG A 243 -44.27 -11.88 -32.21
CA ARG A 243 -43.00 -11.55 -31.52
C ARG A 243 -42.00 -10.87 -32.47
N PRO A 244 -41.03 -10.09 -31.94
CA PRO A 244 -40.13 -9.30 -32.76
C PRO A 244 -39.16 -10.13 -33.61
N ILE A 245 -38.66 -9.47 -34.65
CA ILE A 245 -37.73 -9.93 -35.70
C ILE A 245 -36.63 -10.88 -35.16
N ILE A 246 -36.47 -12.06 -35.78
CA ILE A 246 -35.52 -13.10 -35.35
C ILE A 246 -34.05 -12.70 -35.59
N THR A 247 -33.78 -11.93 -36.64
CA THR A 247 -32.41 -11.54 -37.04
C THR A 247 -32.37 -10.04 -37.30
N LYS A 248 -31.67 -9.27 -36.45
CA LYS A 248 -31.45 -7.83 -36.68
C LYS A 248 -30.36 -7.62 -37.75
N PRO A 249 -30.60 -6.84 -38.83
CA PRO A 249 -29.55 -6.39 -39.73
C PRO A 249 -28.30 -5.87 -39.01
N GLU A 250 -27.12 -6.25 -39.52
CA GLU A 250 -25.81 -5.75 -39.07
C GLU A 250 -25.24 -4.83 -40.15
N PHE A 251 -24.97 -3.56 -39.82
CA PHE A 251 -24.27 -2.62 -40.69
C PHE A 251 -22.92 -2.28 -40.05
N SER A 252 -21.84 -2.46 -40.77
CA SER A 252 -20.50 -2.04 -40.36
C SER A 252 -19.95 -1.00 -41.34
N ASP A 253 -19.27 0.01 -40.81
CA ASP A 253 -18.68 1.10 -41.57
C ASP A 253 -17.33 1.48 -40.96
N GLY A 254 -16.25 1.02 -41.58
CA GLY A 254 -14.91 1.11 -41.02
C GLY A 254 -14.77 0.31 -39.71
N SER A 255 -14.62 1.01 -38.59
CA SER A 255 -14.40 0.41 -37.25
C SER A 255 -15.66 0.34 -36.37
N ALA A 256 -16.82 0.77 -36.87
CA ALA A 256 -18.08 0.75 -36.12
C ALA A 256 -19.03 -0.30 -36.71
N SER A 257 -19.59 -1.17 -35.85
CA SER A 257 -20.71 -2.05 -36.19
C SER A 257 -21.98 -1.58 -35.47
N TYR A 258 -23.12 -1.74 -36.13
CA TYR A 258 -24.45 -1.32 -35.73
C TYR A 258 -25.40 -2.50 -35.92
N GLN A 259 -26.23 -2.79 -34.92
CA GLN A 259 -27.36 -3.72 -35.05
C GLN A 259 -28.66 -2.93 -35.02
N MET A 260 -29.58 -3.21 -35.96
CA MET A 260 -30.83 -2.45 -36.09
C MET A 260 -31.97 -3.27 -36.69
N ASP A 261 -33.21 -2.83 -36.48
CA ASP A 261 -34.39 -3.50 -37.04
C ASP A 261 -34.57 -3.21 -38.55
N THR A 262 -34.35 -1.94 -38.95
CA THR A 262 -34.41 -1.52 -40.36
C THR A 262 -33.37 -0.42 -40.65
N ILE A 263 -32.78 -0.46 -41.83
CA ILE A 263 -31.86 0.58 -42.34
C ILE A 263 -32.20 0.97 -43.77
N THR A 264 -32.21 2.28 -44.03
CA THR A 264 -32.23 2.89 -45.36
C THR A 264 -30.96 3.71 -45.53
N TYR A 265 -30.03 3.27 -46.36
CA TYR A 265 -28.75 3.92 -46.62
C TYR A 265 -28.68 4.45 -48.05
N ASN A 266 -28.21 5.68 -48.24
CA ASN A 266 -27.98 6.26 -49.56
C ASN A 266 -26.48 6.25 -49.87
N LEU A 267 -26.07 5.52 -50.91
CA LEU A 267 -24.65 5.29 -51.23
C LEU A 267 -23.92 6.58 -51.65
N ASP A 268 -24.65 7.52 -52.27
CA ASP A 268 -24.12 8.78 -52.80
C ASP A 268 -23.90 9.82 -51.68
N SER A 269 -24.98 10.19 -51.00
CA SER A 269 -24.95 11.20 -49.94
C SER A 269 -24.45 10.67 -48.58
N LYS A 270 -24.18 9.37 -48.45
CA LYS A 270 -23.75 8.68 -47.22
C LYS A 270 -24.67 8.89 -46.01
N LYS A 271 -25.93 9.25 -46.26
CA LYS A 271 -26.97 9.44 -45.24
C LYS A 271 -27.64 8.09 -44.94
N ALA A 272 -27.80 7.77 -43.66
CA ALA A 272 -28.58 6.62 -43.22
C ALA A 272 -29.80 7.08 -42.41
N LYS A 273 -30.96 6.44 -42.63
CA LYS A 273 -32.09 6.44 -41.70
C LYS A 273 -32.24 5.03 -41.15
N ILE A 274 -32.17 4.90 -39.84
CA ILE A 274 -32.17 3.63 -39.11
C ILE A 274 -33.36 3.67 -38.13
N LYS A 275 -34.02 2.53 -37.89
CA LYS A 275 -34.97 2.36 -36.78
C LYS A 275 -34.48 1.25 -35.84
N GLY A 276 -34.68 1.47 -34.55
CA GLY A 276 -34.36 0.50 -33.50
C GLY A 276 -32.90 0.09 -33.51
N VAL A 277 -31.98 1.05 -33.33
CA VAL A 277 -30.53 0.77 -33.29
C VAL A 277 -30.01 0.75 -31.87
N ALA A 278 -29.16 -0.22 -31.54
CA ALA A 278 -28.38 -0.22 -30.30
C ALA A 278 -26.90 0.00 -30.63
N THR A 279 -26.27 0.99 -29.98
CA THR A 279 -24.87 1.37 -30.20
C THR A 279 -24.15 1.53 -28.88
N GLN A 280 -23.04 0.83 -28.69
CA GLN A 280 -22.18 1.04 -27.52
C GLN A 280 -21.26 2.24 -27.76
N GLN A 281 -21.20 3.17 -26.80
CA GLN A 281 -20.37 4.37 -26.88
C GLN A 281 -19.78 4.69 -25.49
N GLY A 282 -18.47 4.45 -25.35
CA GLY A 282 -17.81 4.45 -24.04
C GLY A 282 -18.35 3.32 -23.16
N ASP A 283 -18.57 3.60 -21.88
CA ASP A 283 -19.12 2.64 -20.90
C ASP A 283 -20.65 2.46 -21.00
N GLY A 284 -21.31 3.11 -21.97
CA GLY A 284 -22.78 3.15 -22.08
C GLY A 284 -23.32 2.63 -23.41
N TRP A 285 -24.56 2.16 -23.37
CA TRP A 285 -25.38 1.84 -24.52
C TRP A 285 -26.33 2.99 -24.83
N LEU A 286 -26.34 3.40 -26.09
CA LEU A 286 -27.30 4.32 -26.64
C LEU A 286 -28.22 3.53 -27.58
N VAL A 287 -29.52 3.52 -27.27
CA VAL A 287 -30.56 2.83 -28.04
C VAL A 287 -31.47 3.88 -28.66
N GLY A 288 -31.52 3.96 -29.99
CA GLY A 288 -32.27 4.99 -30.72
C GLY A 288 -33.50 4.44 -31.43
N GLY A 289 -34.69 4.98 -31.11
CA GLY A 289 -35.95 4.62 -31.77
C GLY A 289 -35.95 4.95 -33.27
N SER A 290 -35.64 6.21 -33.63
CA SER A 290 -35.24 6.55 -35.01
C SER A 290 -33.94 7.35 -35.03
N VAL A 291 -33.02 6.94 -35.89
CA VAL A 291 -31.68 7.49 -35.99
C VAL A 291 -31.37 7.94 -37.42
N LYS A 292 -30.73 9.09 -37.55
CA LYS A 292 -30.33 9.70 -38.82
C LYS A 292 -28.83 10.02 -38.79
N LYS A 293 -28.05 9.23 -39.53
CA LYS A 293 -26.62 9.48 -39.79
C LYS A 293 -26.48 10.52 -40.90
N MET A 294 -25.64 11.52 -40.64
CA MET A 294 -25.31 12.60 -41.56
C MET A 294 -23.95 12.35 -42.25
N PRO A 295 -23.63 13.04 -43.36
CA PRO A 295 -22.41 12.77 -44.13
C PRO A 295 -21.11 13.09 -43.37
N ASP A 296 -21.18 13.96 -42.37
CA ASP A 296 -20.11 14.33 -41.45
C ASP A 296 -19.96 13.34 -40.27
N ASN A 297 -20.62 12.18 -40.34
CA ASN A 297 -20.73 11.17 -39.29
C ASN A 297 -21.43 11.66 -38.00
N THR A 298 -22.11 12.81 -38.03
CA THR A 298 -23.00 13.25 -36.94
C THR A 298 -24.25 12.38 -36.91
N ILE A 299 -24.67 11.95 -35.72
CA ILE A 299 -25.82 11.07 -35.51
C ILE A 299 -26.92 11.85 -34.79
N ASN A 300 -28.09 11.99 -35.41
CA ASN A 300 -29.27 12.60 -34.79
C ASN A 300 -30.26 11.49 -34.43
N ILE A 301 -30.90 11.60 -33.27
CA ILE A 301 -31.61 10.52 -32.60
C ILE A 301 -32.92 11.07 -32.06
N GLU A 302 -34.02 10.40 -32.37
CA GLU A 302 -35.37 10.73 -31.91
C GLU A 302 -35.88 9.57 -31.06
N ASN A 303 -36.40 9.89 -29.87
CA ASN A 303 -36.76 8.93 -28.82
C ASN A 303 -35.61 7.95 -28.52
N GLY A 304 -34.50 8.50 -28.01
CA GLY A 304 -33.34 7.74 -27.59
C GLY A 304 -33.41 7.34 -26.12
N LYS A 305 -32.89 6.17 -25.78
CA LYS A 305 -32.57 5.74 -24.41
C LYS A 305 -31.04 5.72 -24.26
N TYR A 306 -30.50 6.33 -23.21
CA TYR A 306 -29.10 6.14 -22.81
C TYR A 306 -29.04 5.38 -21.49
N THR A 307 -28.31 4.28 -21.45
CA THR A 307 -28.18 3.40 -20.28
C THR A 307 -26.76 2.87 -20.18
N THR A 308 -26.30 2.49 -18.99
CA THR A 308 -25.09 1.68 -18.83
C THR A 308 -25.42 0.24 -18.42
N CYS A 309 -26.68 -0.17 -18.61
CA CYS A 309 -27.11 -1.55 -18.50
C CYS A 309 -26.72 -2.35 -19.74
N ASN A 310 -26.19 -3.55 -19.54
CA ASN A 310 -25.86 -4.46 -20.64
C ASN A 310 -27.11 -5.11 -21.25
N GLU A 311 -28.22 -5.14 -20.52
CA GLU A 311 -29.53 -5.52 -21.03
C GLU A 311 -30.15 -4.30 -21.72
N THR A 312 -30.04 -4.24 -23.04
CA THR A 312 -30.44 -3.09 -23.86
C THR A 312 -31.93 -3.05 -24.21
N ASP A 313 -32.60 -4.21 -24.23
CA ASP A 313 -34.02 -4.31 -24.54
C ASP A 313 -34.90 -3.87 -23.34
N HIS A 314 -34.57 -4.32 -22.12
CA HIS A 314 -35.18 -3.90 -20.85
C HIS A 314 -34.13 -3.41 -19.82
N PRO A 315 -33.56 -2.21 -20.00
CA PRO A 315 -32.57 -1.69 -19.07
C PRO A 315 -33.21 -1.23 -17.75
N HIS A 316 -32.71 -1.76 -16.62
CA HIS A 316 -33.09 -1.40 -15.24
C HIS A 316 -33.19 0.12 -14.99
N PHE A 317 -32.42 0.92 -15.72
CA PHE A 317 -32.57 2.37 -15.76
C PHE A 317 -32.11 2.93 -17.12
N TYR A 318 -32.72 4.02 -17.57
CA TYR A 318 -32.26 4.76 -18.74
C TYR A 318 -32.66 6.23 -18.68
N LEU A 319 -31.83 7.09 -19.26
CA LEU A 319 -32.20 8.47 -19.58
C LEU A 319 -32.99 8.46 -20.89
N ALA A 320 -34.28 8.73 -20.82
CA ALA A 320 -35.16 8.89 -21.98
C ALA A 320 -34.96 10.29 -22.57
N MET A 321 -34.36 10.37 -23.75
CA MET A 321 -34.05 11.59 -24.49
C MET A 321 -35.04 11.77 -25.64
N THR A 322 -35.83 12.84 -25.62
CA THR A 322 -36.77 13.15 -26.72
C THR A 322 -36.05 13.32 -28.05
N LYS A 323 -34.95 14.09 -28.06
CA LYS A 323 -34.07 14.32 -29.21
C LYS A 323 -32.63 14.41 -28.74
N ALA A 324 -31.70 13.72 -29.41
CA ALA A 324 -30.26 13.82 -29.14
C ALA A 324 -29.45 13.96 -30.43
N LYS A 325 -28.29 14.62 -30.31
CA LYS A 325 -27.32 14.84 -31.38
C LYS A 325 -25.93 14.45 -30.87
N VAL A 326 -25.42 13.34 -31.37
CA VAL A 326 -24.10 12.80 -31.05
C VAL A 326 -23.11 13.26 -32.11
N ILE A 327 -22.05 13.94 -31.69
CA ILE A 327 -20.90 14.29 -32.53
C ILE A 327 -19.71 13.43 -32.03
N PRO A 328 -19.35 12.35 -32.76
CA PRO A 328 -18.30 11.42 -32.34
C PRO A 328 -17.00 12.12 -31.94
N GLY A 329 -16.39 11.66 -30.84
CA GLY A 329 -15.14 12.20 -30.30
C GLY A 329 -15.22 13.63 -29.72
N LYS A 330 -16.40 14.27 -29.70
CA LYS A 330 -16.58 15.65 -29.19
C LYS A 330 -17.62 15.72 -28.07
N LYS A 331 -18.90 15.59 -28.41
CA LYS A 331 -20.02 15.87 -27.48
C LYS A 331 -21.32 15.20 -27.89
N VAL A 332 -22.16 14.89 -26.90
CA VAL A 332 -23.60 14.65 -27.06
C VAL A 332 -24.35 15.89 -26.58
N VAL A 333 -25.33 16.32 -27.36
CA VAL A 333 -26.33 17.33 -26.94
C VAL A 333 -27.70 16.66 -26.97
N THR A 334 -28.42 16.67 -25.86
CA THR A 334 -29.82 16.22 -25.79
C THR A 334 -30.74 17.39 -25.53
N GLY A 335 -31.91 17.40 -26.16
CA GLY A 335 -33.05 18.19 -25.70
C GLY A 335 -33.65 17.58 -24.42
N PRO A 336 -34.93 17.86 -24.11
CA PRO A 336 -35.58 17.39 -22.90
C PRO A 336 -35.40 15.90 -22.68
N ALA A 337 -34.82 15.55 -21.53
CA ALA A 337 -34.46 14.20 -21.16
C ALA A 337 -34.83 13.93 -19.69
N TYR A 338 -35.40 12.76 -19.39
CA TYR A 338 -35.83 12.40 -18.04
C TYR A 338 -35.36 10.99 -17.68
N LEU A 339 -35.14 10.76 -16.39
CA LEU A 339 -34.77 9.44 -15.89
C LEU A 339 -36.00 8.50 -15.92
N VAL A 340 -35.79 7.28 -16.38
CA VAL A 340 -36.70 6.15 -16.20
C VAL A 340 -35.95 5.07 -15.42
N MET A 341 -36.60 4.50 -14.41
CA MET A 341 -36.04 3.45 -13.56
C MET A 341 -37.09 2.34 -13.42
N GLU A 342 -36.75 1.09 -13.74
CA GLU A 342 -37.68 -0.05 -13.81
C GLU A 342 -38.97 0.29 -14.61
N ASP A 343 -38.78 0.91 -15.78
CA ASP A 343 -39.84 1.47 -16.65
C ASP A 343 -40.78 2.53 -16.01
N VAL A 344 -40.52 2.98 -14.77
CA VAL A 344 -41.21 4.11 -14.11
C VAL A 344 -40.54 5.45 -14.48
N PRO A 345 -41.23 6.38 -15.16
CA PRO A 345 -40.67 7.66 -15.55
C PRO A 345 -40.68 8.68 -14.39
N ILE A 346 -39.51 9.25 -14.09
CA ILE A 346 -39.29 10.18 -12.98
C ILE A 346 -39.18 11.61 -13.52
N TYR A 347 -40.31 12.18 -13.92
CA TYR A 347 -40.38 13.47 -14.63
C TYR A 347 -39.83 14.67 -13.85
N PHE A 348 -39.80 14.64 -12.50
CA PHE A 348 -39.26 15.74 -11.69
C PHE A 348 -37.73 15.87 -11.77
N LEU A 349 -37.03 14.83 -12.26
CA LEU A 349 -35.59 14.84 -12.56
C LEU A 349 -35.34 15.07 -14.07
N GLY A 350 -36.22 15.83 -14.72
CA GLY A 350 -36.10 16.21 -16.13
C GLY A 350 -35.01 17.27 -16.37
N ILE A 351 -34.04 16.94 -17.23
CA ILE A 351 -33.05 17.86 -17.76
C ILE A 351 -33.65 18.56 -19.01
N PRO A 352 -33.81 19.89 -19.05
CA PRO A 352 -34.42 20.58 -20.18
C PRO A 352 -33.53 20.57 -21.44
N GLU A 353 -32.22 20.70 -21.27
CA GLU A 353 -31.20 20.49 -22.30
C GLU A 353 -29.94 19.94 -21.61
N GLY A 354 -29.35 18.87 -22.16
CA GLY A 354 -28.20 18.18 -21.57
C GLY A 354 -26.99 18.21 -22.48
N PHE A 355 -25.82 18.53 -21.91
CA PHE A 355 -24.54 18.57 -22.61
C PHE A 355 -23.56 17.58 -21.98
N PHE A 356 -23.15 16.57 -22.73
CA PHE A 356 -22.21 15.54 -22.26
C PHE A 356 -20.94 15.53 -23.15
N PRO A 357 -19.76 15.93 -22.62
CA PRO A 357 -18.50 15.82 -23.35
C PRO A 357 -18.06 14.36 -23.46
N ILE A 358 -17.58 13.95 -24.64
CA ILE A 358 -17.10 12.56 -24.91
C ILE A 358 -15.55 12.50 -24.90
N SER A 359 -14.87 13.61 -24.60
CA SER A 359 -13.41 13.69 -24.69
C SER A 359 -12.70 13.04 -23.50
N SER A 360 -11.85 12.05 -23.77
CA SER A 360 -10.95 11.44 -22.78
C SER A 360 -9.77 12.35 -22.45
N GLY A 361 -9.86 13.13 -21.37
CA GLY A 361 -8.73 13.89 -20.84
C GLY A 361 -9.14 14.91 -19.77
N PRO A 362 -8.21 15.34 -18.89
CA PRO A 362 -8.49 16.35 -17.88
C PRO A 362 -8.88 17.67 -18.55
N LYS A 363 -9.97 18.28 -18.09
CA LYS A 363 -10.44 19.60 -18.51
C LYS A 363 -10.75 20.46 -17.30
N SER A 364 -10.46 21.76 -17.40
CA SER A 364 -10.87 22.73 -16.39
C SER A 364 -12.39 22.91 -16.40
N GLY A 365 -13.01 23.07 -15.23
CA GLY A 365 -14.46 23.11 -15.11
C GLY A 365 -14.96 23.41 -13.69
N LEU A 366 -16.25 23.74 -13.58
CA LEU A 366 -16.92 23.96 -12.31
C LEU A 366 -17.08 22.63 -11.56
N LEU A 367 -16.74 22.61 -10.28
CA LEU A 367 -17.02 21.52 -9.36
C LEU A 367 -18.40 21.73 -8.74
N MET A 368 -19.27 20.73 -8.91
CA MET A 368 -20.63 20.78 -8.36
C MET A 368 -20.61 20.65 -6.84
N PRO A 369 -21.41 21.47 -6.12
CA PRO A 369 -21.43 21.42 -4.68
C PRO A 369 -22.15 20.18 -4.13
N THR A 370 -21.80 19.79 -2.92
CA THR A 370 -22.56 18.84 -2.10
C THR A 370 -23.45 19.61 -1.13
N TYR A 371 -24.74 19.25 -1.06
CA TYR A 371 -25.68 19.81 -0.09
C TYR A 371 -26.01 18.79 1.00
N GLY A 372 -26.35 19.26 2.18
CA GLY A 372 -26.71 18.40 3.31
C GLY A 372 -27.01 19.19 4.57
N GLU A 373 -27.05 18.50 5.70
CA GLU A 373 -27.36 19.04 7.02
C GLU A 373 -26.39 18.46 8.06
N GLU A 374 -25.97 19.29 9.01
CA GLU A 374 -25.15 18.90 10.15
C GLU A 374 -25.71 19.60 11.39
N TYR A 375 -26.13 18.87 12.42
CA TYR A 375 -26.89 19.42 13.57
C TYR A 375 -26.18 20.61 14.23
N SER A 376 -24.86 20.54 14.38
CA SER A 376 -24.05 21.59 15.02
C SER A 376 -23.76 22.81 14.13
N LYS A 377 -23.96 22.74 12.81
CA LYS A 377 -23.61 23.79 11.84
C LYS A 377 -24.77 24.22 10.91
N GLY A 378 -25.90 23.52 10.96
CA GLY A 378 -27.07 23.70 10.11
C GLY A 378 -26.94 23.07 8.72
N PHE A 379 -27.76 23.54 7.78
CA PHE A 379 -27.67 23.14 6.37
C PHE A 379 -26.36 23.66 5.77
N PHE A 380 -25.78 22.87 4.85
CA PHE A 380 -24.54 23.22 4.19
C PHE A 380 -24.61 23.10 2.68
N LEU A 381 -23.80 23.93 2.02
CA LEU A 381 -23.46 23.81 0.61
C LEU A 381 -21.92 23.82 0.53
N ARG A 382 -21.32 22.65 0.32
CA ARG A 382 -19.87 22.39 0.36
C ARG A 382 -19.35 22.04 -1.03
N ASP A 383 -18.02 21.94 -1.18
CA ASP A 383 -17.34 21.55 -2.42
C ASP A 383 -17.60 22.42 -3.67
N LEU A 384 -18.31 23.54 -3.55
CA LEU A 384 -18.49 24.48 -4.68
C LEU A 384 -17.13 25.02 -5.08
N GLY A 385 -16.71 24.81 -6.33
CA GLY A 385 -15.35 25.11 -6.70
C GLY A 385 -15.07 25.17 -8.18
N TYR A 386 -13.81 25.37 -8.52
CA TYR A 386 -13.31 25.28 -9.89
C TYR A 386 -12.07 24.39 -9.92
N TYR A 387 -12.06 23.47 -10.87
CA TYR A 387 -10.92 22.60 -11.17
C TYR A 387 -10.13 23.21 -12.32
N PHE A 388 -8.85 23.47 -12.09
CA PHE A 388 -7.88 23.99 -13.05
C PHE A 388 -6.93 22.88 -13.47
N THR A 389 -6.74 22.74 -14.78
CA THR A 389 -5.77 21.81 -15.39
C THR A 389 -4.52 22.57 -15.76
N LEU A 390 -3.46 22.45 -14.94
CA LEU A 390 -2.21 23.18 -15.07
C LEU A 390 -1.24 22.42 -15.99
N GLY A 391 -1.66 22.23 -17.24
CA GLY A 391 -0.99 21.38 -18.23
C GLY A 391 -1.15 19.88 -17.92
N ASP A 392 -0.30 19.05 -18.52
CA ASP A 392 -0.38 17.58 -18.42
C ASP A 392 0.24 16.99 -17.13
N TYR A 393 0.85 17.84 -16.28
CA TYR A 393 1.67 17.41 -15.14
C TYR A 393 1.17 17.89 -13.78
N ALA A 394 0.16 18.77 -13.73
CA ALA A 394 -0.40 19.28 -12.49
C ALA A 394 -1.88 19.65 -12.63
N ASP A 395 -2.63 19.53 -11.55
CA ASP A 395 -3.98 20.06 -11.40
C ASP A 395 -4.12 20.92 -10.12
N LEU A 396 -5.24 21.65 -10.03
CA LEU A 396 -5.60 22.42 -8.84
C LEU A 396 -7.13 22.50 -8.73
N ALA A 397 -7.71 21.90 -7.71
CA ALA A 397 -9.09 22.13 -7.28
C ALA A 397 -9.11 23.21 -6.20
N VAL A 398 -9.82 24.31 -6.43
CA VAL A 398 -10.15 25.31 -5.40
C VAL A 398 -11.63 25.17 -5.08
N ARG A 399 -11.97 24.99 -3.80
CA ARG A 399 -13.35 24.76 -3.32
C ARG A 399 -13.67 25.63 -2.12
N GLY A 400 -14.95 25.95 -1.95
CA GLY A 400 -15.50 26.60 -0.76
C GLY A 400 -16.76 25.88 -0.28
N GLY A 401 -17.07 26.08 0.99
CA GLY A 401 -18.30 25.61 1.61
C GLY A 401 -18.86 26.61 2.60
N ILE A 402 -20.19 26.72 2.65
CA ILE A 402 -20.92 27.59 3.56
C ILE A 402 -21.97 26.81 4.34
N TYR A 403 -22.23 27.24 5.57
CA TYR A 403 -23.17 26.62 6.50
C TYR A 403 -24.16 27.65 7.03
N THR A 404 -25.42 27.29 7.26
CA THR A 404 -26.46 28.25 7.68
C THR A 404 -26.24 28.84 9.06
N LEU A 405 -25.57 28.14 9.99
CA LEU A 405 -25.16 28.70 11.29
C LEU A 405 -23.86 29.53 11.21
N GLY A 406 -23.49 29.98 10.01
CA GLY A 406 -22.42 30.95 9.78
C GLY A 406 -20.99 30.38 9.85
N SER A 407 -20.84 29.05 9.89
CA SER A 407 -19.56 28.40 9.61
C SER A 407 -19.22 28.45 8.11
N TRP A 408 -17.94 28.40 7.77
CA TRP A 408 -17.50 28.29 6.37
C TRP A 408 -16.16 27.56 6.26
N GLU A 409 -15.89 27.00 5.09
CA GLU A 409 -14.65 26.30 4.76
C GLU A 409 -14.14 26.70 3.38
N ALA A 410 -12.83 26.56 3.18
CA ALA A 410 -12.15 26.70 1.90
C ALA A 410 -11.05 25.65 1.80
N SER A 411 -10.90 25.04 0.63
CA SER A 411 -9.82 24.08 0.38
C SER A 411 -9.19 24.29 -1.00
N ALA A 412 -7.89 24.04 -1.05
CA ALA A 412 -7.09 24.05 -2.26
C ALA A 412 -6.31 22.73 -2.32
N ALA A 413 -6.58 21.91 -3.33
CA ALA A 413 -6.00 20.59 -3.53
C ALA A 413 -5.31 20.54 -4.89
N SER A 414 -4.01 20.27 -4.92
CA SER A 414 -3.20 20.19 -6.13
C SER A 414 -2.43 18.89 -6.18
N ARG A 415 -2.54 18.15 -7.28
CA ARG A 415 -1.79 16.92 -7.55
C ARG A 415 -0.82 17.21 -8.67
N TYR A 416 0.41 16.74 -8.55
CA TYR A 416 1.43 16.92 -9.57
C TYR A 416 2.22 15.64 -9.80
N ILE A 417 2.38 15.25 -11.06
CA ILE A 417 3.07 14.04 -11.49
C ILE A 417 3.91 14.37 -12.71
N LYS A 418 5.23 14.29 -12.57
CA LYS A 418 6.19 14.35 -13.68
C LYS A 418 6.87 12.98 -13.80
N ARG A 419 6.41 12.19 -14.78
CA ARG A 419 6.85 10.81 -15.01
C ARG A 419 8.39 10.72 -15.01
N TYR A 420 8.92 9.72 -14.30
CA TYR A 420 10.36 9.49 -14.09
C TYR A 420 11.12 10.64 -13.39
N LYS A 421 10.42 11.58 -12.73
CA LYS A 421 11.05 12.65 -11.94
C LYS A 421 10.50 12.72 -10.52
N TYR A 422 9.22 13.01 -10.36
CA TYR A 422 8.59 13.16 -9.04
C TYR A 422 7.06 13.05 -9.15
N SER A 423 6.43 12.67 -8.06
CA SER A 423 4.98 12.77 -7.85
C SER A 423 4.70 13.30 -6.45
N GLY A 424 3.52 13.88 -6.28
CA GLY A 424 3.05 14.31 -4.96
C GLY A 424 1.75 15.08 -5.04
N SER A 425 1.32 15.54 -3.88
CA SER A 425 0.07 16.28 -3.74
C SER A 425 0.16 17.28 -2.59
N PHE A 426 -0.54 18.39 -2.73
CA PHE A 426 -0.58 19.48 -1.77
C PHE A 426 -2.04 19.84 -1.53
N ASN A 427 -2.53 19.58 -0.32
CA ASN A 427 -3.83 20.03 0.14
C ASN A 427 -3.65 21.06 1.25
N MET A 428 -4.37 22.16 1.13
CA MET A 428 -4.59 23.13 2.19
C MET A 428 -6.08 23.21 2.46
N GLU A 429 -6.47 23.10 3.73
CA GLU A 429 -7.85 23.18 4.19
C GLU A 429 -7.92 24.24 5.28
N PHE A 430 -8.92 25.11 5.21
CA PHE A 430 -9.22 26.12 6.20
C PHE A 430 -10.72 26.05 6.53
N SER A 431 -11.07 26.16 7.81
CA SER A 431 -12.46 26.29 8.24
C SER A 431 -12.59 27.28 9.40
N ASN A 432 -13.57 28.16 9.31
CA ASN A 432 -14.07 28.94 10.43
C ASN A 432 -15.34 28.25 10.94
N ILE A 433 -15.25 27.66 12.13
CA ILE A 433 -16.37 26.96 12.76
C ILE A 433 -16.98 27.85 13.84
N LYS A 434 -18.31 27.88 13.84
CA LYS A 434 -19.20 28.46 14.84
C LYS A 434 -20.24 27.42 15.22
N THR A 435 -20.39 27.17 16.52
CA THR A 435 -21.44 26.32 17.12
C THR A 435 -22.03 27.04 18.34
N GLY A 436 -23.32 26.80 18.66
CA GLY A 436 -24.05 27.49 19.73
C GLY A 436 -24.40 28.95 19.42
N GLU A 437 -25.26 29.59 20.22
CA GLU A 437 -25.55 31.02 20.10
C GLU A 437 -24.58 31.91 20.90
N LYS A 438 -24.35 33.13 20.43
CA LYS A 438 -23.36 34.05 21.03
C LYS A 438 -23.84 34.55 22.40
N GLY A 439 -23.45 33.85 23.45
CA GLY A 439 -23.79 34.15 24.85
C GLY A 439 -24.04 32.88 25.66
N GLU A 440 -24.26 31.75 24.99
CA GLU A 440 -24.47 30.45 25.63
C GLU A 440 -23.14 29.79 26.05
N PRO A 441 -23.13 28.90 27.06
CA PRO A 441 -21.91 28.25 27.57
C PRO A 441 -21.20 27.35 26.56
N ASP A 442 -21.90 26.88 25.52
CA ASP A 442 -21.44 26.02 24.44
C ASP A 442 -21.04 26.77 23.16
N TYR A 443 -21.04 28.12 23.20
CA TYR A 443 -20.58 28.94 22.07
C TYR A 443 -19.09 28.72 21.78
N ILE A 444 -18.79 28.10 20.63
CA ILE A 444 -17.42 27.89 20.16
C ILE A 444 -17.24 28.59 18.82
N LYS A 445 -16.23 29.47 18.75
CA LYS A 445 -15.76 30.07 17.50
C LYS A 445 -14.27 29.74 17.31
N GLN A 446 -13.94 28.90 16.33
CA GLN A 446 -12.56 28.49 16.09
C GLN A 446 -12.16 28.60 14.61
N ASN A 447 -10.94 29.10 14.38
CA ASN A 447 -10.26 29.01 13.09
C ASN A 447 -9.39 27.76 13.09
N ASN A 448 -9.68 26.83 12.20
CA ASN A 448 -8.94 25.60 12.01
C ASN A 448 -8.30 25.57 10.63
N PHE A 449 -7.09 25.06 10.55
CA PHE A 449 -6.43 24.81 9.27
C PHE A 449 -5.64 23.51 9.30
N ARG A 450 -5.45 22.93 8.11
CA ARG A 450 -4.62 21.76 7.86
C ARG A 450 -3.84 21.94 6.57
N ILE A 451 -2.56 21.59 6.61
CA ILE A 451 -1.66 21.58 5.45
C ILE A 451 -1.12 20.15 5.33
N GLN A 452 -1.38 19.54 4.18
CA GLN A 452 -0.98 18.19 3.85
C GLN A 452 -0.15 18.21 2.57
N TRP A 453 1.15 17.97 2.67
CA TRP A 453 2.04 17.93 1.50
C TRP A 453 2.77 16.59 1.44
N THR A 454 2.45 15.83 0.39
CA THR A 454 3.19 14.63 0.01
C THR A 454 4.11 14.95 -1.17
N HIS A 455 5.33 14.44 -1.13
CA HIS A 455 6.27 14.47 -2.25
C HIS A 455 7.12 13.20 -2.25
N SER A 456 7.27 12.58 -3.41
CA SER A 456 8.14 11.45 -3.64
C SER A 456 8.92 11.66 -4.93
N GLN A 457 10.24 11.73 -4.82
CA GLN A 457 11.15 11.74 -5.97
C GLN A 457 11.40 10.31 -6.45
N ASP A 458 11.31 10.08 -7.76
CA ASP A 458 11.71 8.79 -8.35
C ASP A 458 13.23 8.61 -8.17
N ALA A 459 13.65 7.54 -7.50
CA ALA A 459 15.07 7.23 -7.29
C ALA A 459 15.86 7.06 -8.60
N LYS A 460 15.19 6.81 -9.73
CA LYS A 460 15.80 6.80 -11.07
C LYS A 460 16.09 8.20 -11.62
N ALA A 461 15.41 9.23 -11.13
CA ALA A 461 15.56 10.61 -11.59
C ALA A 461 16.93 11.19 -11.21
N ASN A 462 17.41 10.85 -10.01
CA ASN A 462 18.74 11.18 -9.52
C ASN A 462 19.28 9.98 -8.72
N PRO A 463 19.97 9.02 -9.36
CA PRO A 463 20.53 7.86 -8.66
C PRO A 463 21.43 8.28 -7.49
N GLY A 464 21.14 7.76 -6.30
CA GLY A 464 21.85 8.14 -5.08
C GLY A 464 21.44 9.48 -4.47
N SER A 465 20.33 10.09 -4.90
CA SER A 465 19.74 11.27 -4.24
C SER A 465 18.22 11.19 -4.24
N THR A 466 17.61 11.12 -3.06
CA THR A 466 16.15 11.06 -2.89
C THR A 466 15.68 12.16 -1.96
N PHE A 467 14.67 12.91 -2.41
CA PHE A 467 13.90 13.85 -1.62
C PHE A 467 12.48 13.33 -1.42
N SER A 468 11.99 13.38 -0.18
CA SER A 468 10.61 13.03 0.15
C SER A 468 10.05 13.96 1.23
N ALA A 469 8.78 14.32 1.10
CA ALA A 469 8.04 15.07 2.09
C ALA A 469 6.75 14.33 2.44
N SER A 470 6.42 14.30 3.72
CA SER A 470 5.15 13.86 4.27
C SER A 470 4.81 14.80 5.41
N VAL A 471 4.30 15.98 5.05
CA VAL A 471 3.83 17.00 5.98
C VAL A 471 2.34 16.77 6.19
N ASN A 472 1.92 16.66 7.45
CA ASN A 472 0.53 16.71 7.88
C ASN A 472 0.51 17.55 9.16
N PHE A 473 0.30 18.85 8.98
CA PHE A 473 0.24 19.83 10.05
C PHE A 473 -1.20 20.34 10.16
N ALA A 474 -1.79 20.32 11.36
CA ALA A 474 -3.18 20.69 11.58
C ALA A 474 -3.31 21.45 12.91
N THR A 475 -4.26 22.39 13.04
CA THR A 475 -4.53 22.99 14.35
C THR A 475 -5.05 21.93 15.33
N SER A 476 -4.77 22.10 16.63
CA SER A 476 -5.30 21.22 17.69
C SER A 476 -6.84 21.13 17.70
N GLY A 477 -7.55 22.12 17.13
CA GLY A 477 -9.00 22.10 16.93
C GLY A 477 -9.48 21.41 15.65
N TYR A 478 -8.65 21.27 14.60
CA TYR A 478 -9.07 20.69 13.32
C TYR A 478 -9.59 19.25 13.51
N SER A 479 -8.83 18.40 14.18
CA SER A 479 -9.23 17.01 14.47
C SER A 479 -10.52 16.92 15.28
N LYS A 480 -10.84 17.93 16.12
CA LYS A 480 -12.04 17.92 16.94
C LYS A 480 -13.28 18.37 16.18
N TYR A 481 -13.19 19.47 15.42
CA TYR A 481 -14.39 20.16 14.89
C TYR A 481 -14.52 20.16 13.36
N SER A 482 -13.39 20.01 12.64
CA SER A 482 -13.30 20.17 11.18
C SER A 482 -13.10 18.86 10.41
N ALA A 483 -12.49 17.85 11.04
CA ALA A 483 -12.12 16.61 10.39
C ALA A 483 -13.36 15.78 9.99
N THR A 484 -13.44 15.40 8.72
CA THR A 484 -14.58 14.62 8.18
C THR A 484 -14.40 13.10 8.27
N ASN A 485 -13.19 12.64 8.64
CA ASN A 485 -12.81 11.23 8.66
C ASN A 485 -12.50 10.77 10.09
N LEU A 486 -12.99 9.59 10.49
CA LEU A 486 -12.78 9.02 11.82
C LEU A 486 -11.30 8.94 12.23
N ASN A 487 -10.40 8.59 11.29
CA ASN A 487 -8.97 8.47 11.57
C ASN A 487 -8.35 9.83 11.96
N ASP A 488 -8.75 10.92 11.30
CA ASP A 488 -8.24 12.27 11.57
C ASP A 488 -8.79 12.83 12.90
N ILE A 489 -9.97 12.36 13.33
CA ILE A 489 -10.63 12.75 14.58
C ILE A 489 -10.02 12.01 15.78
N LEU A 490 -9.74 10.71 15.61
CA LEU A 490 -9.04 9.90 16.62
C LEU A 490 -7.53 10.17 16.67
N ALA A 491 -6.97 10.93 15.71
CA ALA A 491 -5.57 11.31 15.69
C ALA A 491 -5.22 12.31 16.79
N THR A 492 -4.70 11.81 17.91
CA THR A 492 -4.18 12.63 19.02
C THR A 492 -2.78 13.19 18.75
N GLN A 493 -2.05 12.59 17.80
CA GLN A 493 -0.70 12.99 17.40
C GLN A 493 -0.64 13.12 15.87
N THR A 494 -0.25 14.29 15.37
CA THR A 494 0.12 14.49 13.96
C THR A 494 1.64 14.52 13.82
N ASN A 495 2.15 13.93 12.74
CA ASN A 495 3.57 13.88 12.44
C ASN A 495 3.79 14.43 11.04
N SER A 496 4.74 15.36 10.92
CA SER A 496 5.24 15.90 9.67
C SER A 496 6.73 15.59 9.56
N SER A 497 7.18 15.15 8.39
CA SER A 497 8.58 14.94 8.10
C SER A 497 8.96 15.35 6.69
N ILE A 498 10.14 15.95 6.54
CA ILE A 498 10.79 16.21 5.26
C ILE A 498 12.16 15.54 5.36
N SER A 499 12.49 14.69 4.40
CA SER A 499 13.79 14.00 4.35
C SER A 499 14.46 14.15 3.00
N TYR A 500 15.74 14.45 3.07
CA TYR A 500 16.67 14.41 1.95
C TYR A 500 17.74 13.38 2.28
N SER A 501 18.06 12.48 1.35
CA SER A 501 19.22 11.59 1.49
C SER A 501 20.01 11.51 0.21
N LYS A 502 21.34 11.48 0.37
CA LYS A 502 22.31 11.35 -0.70
C LYS A 502 23.33 10.25 -0.36
N SER A 503 23.47 9.27 -1.23
CA SER A 503 24.54 8.28 -1.21
C SER A 503 25.42 8.45 -2.45
N TRP A 504 26.72 8.57 -2.24
CA TRP A 504 27.66 8.79 -3.34
C TRP A 504 28.11 7.42 -3.87
N THR A 505 27.47 6.95 -4.94
CA THR A 505 27.75 5.66 -5.58
C THR A 505 29.24 5.44 -5.83
N GLY A 506 29.75 4.26 -5.45
CA GLY A 506 31.17 3.91 -5.54
C GLY A 506 32.03 4.39 -4.36
N THR A 507 31.49 5.20 -3.45
CA THR A 507 32.16 5.61 -2.20
C THR A 507 31.43 5.04 -0.98
N PRO A 508 32.09 4.97 0.19
CA PRO A 508 31.42 4.54 1.43
C PRO A 508 30.52 5.62 2.04
N PHE A 509 30.35 6.78 1.41
CA PHE A 509 29.71 7.95 2.03
C PHE A 509 28.20 8.02 1.79
N SER A 510 27.49 8.46 2.82
CA SER A 510 26.08 8.79 2.75
C SER A 510 25.73 9.92 3.71
N LEU A 511 24.78 10.76 3.32
CA LEU A 511 24.27 11.89 4.06
C LEU A 511 22.75 11.79 4.08
N SER A 512 22.12 11.97 5.24
CA SER A 512 20.69 12.24 5.34
C SER A 512 20.46 13.52 6.14
N ALA A 513 19.51 14.32 5.70
CA ALA A 513 18.96 15.45 6.44
C ALA A 513 17.47 15.18 6.64
N ASN A 514 17.01 15.31 7.87
CA ASN A 514 15.62 15.11 8.25
C ASN A 514 15.15 16.30 9.08
N MET A 515 13.98 16.79 8.73
CA MET A 515 13.20 17.75 9.50
C MET A 515 11.95 17.01 9.97
N ALA A 516 11.66 17.06 11.26
CA ALA A 516 10.52 16.38 11.85
C ALA A 516 9.78 17.29 12.82
N ILE A 517 8.46 17.29 12.74
CA ILE A 517 7.57 17.99 13.66
C ILE A 517 6.54 16.98 14.14
N SER A 518 6.40 16.84 15.45
CA SER A 518 5.43 15.95 16.10
C SER A 518 4.58 16.77 17.05
N GLN A 519 3.29 16.84 16.78
CA GLN A 519 2.33 17.69 17.47
C GLN A 519 1.31 16.83 18.20
N ASN A 520 0.98 17.21 19.44
CA ASN A 520 -0.02 16.53 20.25
C ASN A 520 -1.25 17.43 20.44
N SER A 521 -2.37 17.05 19.81
CA SER A 521 -3.61 17.83 19.79
C SER A 521 -4.38 17.81 21.12
N GLN A 522 -3.97 16.99 22.11
CA GLN A 522 -4.61 16.97 23.43
C GLN A 522 -4.05 18.06 24.36
N ASN A 523 -2.74 18.31 24.33
CA ASN A 523 -2.07 19.26 25.22
C ASN A 523 -1.42 20.45 24.47
N GLN A 524 -1.65 20.57 23.16
CA GLN A 524 -1.12 21.63 22.29
C GLN A 524 0.42 21.74 22.29
N SER A 525 1.11 20.65 22.63
CA SER A 525 2.57 20.59 22.62
C SER A 525 3.12 20.18 21.25
N LEU A 526 4.21 20.83 20.88
CA LEU A 526 4.85 20.72 19.58
C LEU A 526 6.32 20.40 19.79
N SER A 527 6.73 19.20 19.40
CA SER A 527 8.13 18.77 19.40
C SER A 527 8.71 18.90 17.99
N ILE A 528 9.62 19.87 17.86
CA ILE A 528 10.23 20.30 16.59
C ILE A 528 11.67 19.78 16.55
N THR A 529 12.09 19.22 15.43
CA THR A 529 13.47 18.80 15.15
C THR A 529 13.89 19.39 13.79
N LEU A 530 14.67 20.47 13.82
CA LEU A 530 14.99 21.31 12.66
C LEU A 530 16.45 21.81 12.70
N PRO A 531 17.39 21.21 11.94
CA PRO A 531 17.35 19.89 11.31
C PRO A 531 17.98 18.80 12.22
N THR A 532 17.80 17.53 11.83
CA THR A 532 18.76 16.46 12.12
C THR A 532 19.51 16.11 10.85
N VAL A 533 20.84 16.11 10.90
CA VAL A 533 21.71 15.72 9.79
C VAL A 533 22.57 14.55 10.22
N VAL A 534 22.60 13.46 9.46
CA VAL A 534 23.39 12.26 9.73
C VAL A 534 24.30 11.98 8.54
N PHE A 535 25.61 12.05 8.76
CA PHE A 535 26.62 11.62 7.80
C PHE A 535 27.18 10.26 8.23
N ASN A 536 27.07 9.25 7.37
CA ASN A 536 27.55 7.90 7.65
C ASN A 536 28.62 7.49 6.63
N VAL A 537 29.74 7.00 7.15
CA VAL A 537 30.76 6.25 6.41
C VAL A 537 30.52 4.76 6.66
N SER A 538 30.13 4.05 5.59
CA SER A 538 29.90 2.61 5.61
C SER A 538 31.19 1.85 5.99
N ARG A 539 31.02 0.60 6.44
CA ARG A 539 32.12 -0.21 6.99
C ARG A 539 33.26 -0.39 6.00
N PHE A 540 34.43 0.12 6.35
CA PHE A 540 35.68 -0.11 5.64
C PHE A 540 36.67 -0.87 6.53
N TYR A 541 37.69 -1.46 5.91
CA TYR A 541 38.73 -2.23 6.58
C TYR A 541 40.07 -1.51 6.39
N PRO A 542 40.48 -0.59 7.28
CA PRO A 542 41.60 0.33 7.04
C PRO A 542 42.93 -0.36 6.71
N PHE A 543 43.16 -1.55 7.25
CA PHE A 543 44.42 -2.30 7.04
C PHE A 543 44.32 -3.39 5.97
N LYS A 544 43.18 -3.54 5.28
CA LYS A 544 42.98 -4.59 4.28
C LYS A 544 43.71 -4.23 2.99
N ARG A 545 44.57 -5.14 2.53
CA ARG A 545 45.32 -4.99 1.27
C ARG A 545 44.36 -4.92 0.07
N LYS A 546 44.67 -4.05 -0.90
CA LYS A 546 43.90 -3.90 -2.15
C LYS A 546 43.94 -5.17 -3.00
N GLU A 547 45.12 -5.77 -3.10
CA GLU A 547 45.33 -7.05 -3.77
C GLU A 547 45.40 -8.18 -2.75
N LYS A 548 44.63 -9.24 -2.99
CA LYS A 548 44.51 -10.36 -2.05
C LYS A 548 45.54 -11.45 -2.37
N MET A 549 46.64 -11.47 -1.64
CA MET A 549 47.60 -12.58 -1.63
C MET A 549 47.58 -13.31 -0.29
N GLY A 550 47.16 -14.59 -0.32
CA GLY A 550 47.09 -15.48 0.84
C GLY A 550 45.82 -15.33 1.69
N LYS A 551 45.90 -15.84 2.94
CA LYS A 551 44.83 -15.70 3.95
C LYS A 551 44.89 -14.30 4.57
N ASP A 552 43.71 -13.70 4.79
CA ASP A 552 43.55 -12.41 5.45
C ASP A 552 44.19 -12.44 6.86
N ARG A 553 45.11 -11.51 7.13
CA ARG A 553 45.78 -11.38 8.44
C ARG A 553 44.79 -10.87 9.51
N TRP A 554 45.08 -11.10 10.78
CA TRP A 554 44.15 -10.78 11.87
C TRP A 554 43.75 -9.30 11.90
N TYR A 555 44.70 -8.39 11.64
CA TYR A 555 44.47 -6.95 11.62
C TYR A 555 43.68 -6.48 10.37
N GLU A 556 43.68 -7.26 9.29
CA GLU A 556 42.92 -6.97 8.05
C GLU A 556 41.41 -7.22 8.24
N LYS A 557 41.04 -7.86 9.36
CA LYS A 557 39.65 -8.06 9.81
C LYS A 557 39.16 -6.91 10.70
N ILE A 558 40.02 -5.98 11.10
CA ILE A 558 39.61 -4.78 11.81
C ILE A 558 38.79 -3.92 10.85
N SER A 559 37.56 -3.65 11.27
CA SER A 559 36.59 -2.85 10.53
C SER A 559 36.27 -1.58 11.31
N MET A 560 36.10 -0.49 10.57
CA MET A 560 35.82 0.84 11.10
C MET A 560 34.60 1.42 10.37
N GLN A 561 33.78 2.15 11.10
CA GLN A 561 32.65 2.92 10.61
C GLN A 561 32.69 4.30 11.27
N TYR A 562 32.01 5.28 10.68
CA TYR A 562 31.85 6.60 11.28
C TYR A 562 30.42 7.09 11.06
N THR A 563 29.79 7.59 12.11
CA THR A 563 28.49 8.26 12.05
C THR A 563 28.62 9.61 12.75
N GLY A 564 28.49 10.71 12.01
CA GLY A 564 28.33 12.05 12.56
C GLY A 564 26.87 12.45 12.52
N LYS A 565 26.28 12.78 13.67
CA LYS A 565 24.88 13.16 13.81
C LYS A 565 24.80 14.57 14.41
N MET A 566 24.27 15.53 13.67
CA MET A 566 23.88 16.84 14.18
C MET A 566 22.36 16.83 14.43
N THR A 567 21.91 17.36 15.56
CA THR A 567 20.48 17.50 15.87
C THR A 567 20.25 18.84 16.54
N ASN A 568 19.21 19.53 16.08
CA ASN A 568 18.63 20.67 16.75
C ASN A 568 17.14 20.40 17.02
N SER A 569 16.71 20.46 18.27
CA SER A 569 15.31 20.20 18.65
C SER A 569 14.80 21.09 19.78
N VAL A 570 13.48 21.31 19.82
CA VAL A 570 12.80 22.05 20.88
C VAL A 570 11.39 21.50 21.08
N THR A 571 10.93 21.47 22.32
CA THR A 571 9.52 21.20 22.66
C THR A 571 8.93 22.50 23.20
N THR A 572 7.86 22.98 22.57
CA THR A 572 7.18 24.23 22.88
C THR A 572 5.66 24.07 22.70
N THR A 573 4.85 25.08 23.02
CA THR A 573 3.40 25.06 22.71
C THR A 573 3.12 25.66 21.34
N GLU A 574 1.96 25.34 20.76
CA GLU A 574 1.47 25.95 19.51
C GLU A 574 1.52 27.50 19.54
N SER A 575 1.32 28.10 20.71
CA SER A 575 1.35 29.56 20.94
C SER A 575 2.75 30.18 21.05
N GLU A 576 3.78 29.43 21.44
CA GLU A 576 5.14 29.93 21.65
C GLU A 576 6.11 29.59 20.50
N ILE A 577 5.61 28.97 19.43
CA ILE A 577 6.40 28.63 18.24
C ILE A 577 7.07 29.88 17.64
N PHE A 578 8.34 29.75 17.24
CA PHE A 578 9.20 30.84 16.72
C PHE A 578 9.41 32.06 17.64
N SER A 579 8.95 32.02 18.90
CA SER A 579 9.32 33.05 19.89
C SER A 579 10.83 33.03 20.21
N LYS A 580 11.37 34.17 20.66
CA LYS A 580 12.77 34.27 21.12
C LYS A 580 13.11 33.22 22.19
N LYS A 581 12.19 33.01 23.14
CA LYS A 581 12.23 31.98 24.18
C LYS A 581 12.34 30.56 23.59
N THR A 582 11.60 30.25 22.53
CA THR A 582 11.71 28.95 21.84
C THR A 582 13.08 28.78 21.16
N LEU A 583 13.67 29.83 20.58
CA LEU A 583 15.00 29.79 19.97
C LEU A 583 16.12 29.58 21.01
N GLU A 584 16.05 30.28 22.15
CA GLU A 584 17.02 30.14 23.25
C GLU A 584 16.96 28.73 23.89
N ASN A 585 15.75 28.18 24.01
CA ASN A 585 15.50 26.84 24.54
C ASN A 585 15.80 25.68 23.56
N MET A 586 16.24 25.97 22.33
CA MET A 586 16.67 24.93 21.39
C MET A 586 17.83 24.11 21.95
N LYS A 587 17.70 22.78 21.87
CA LYS A 587 18.73 21.80 22.21
C LYS A 587 19.48 21.43 20.95
N ASN A 588 20.69 21.95 20.83
CA ASN A 588 21.60 21.64 19.72
C ASN A 588 22.75 20.73 20.18
N GLY A 589 23.48 20.18 19.21
CA GLY A 589 24.71 19.43 19.41
C GLY A 589 25.12 18.63 18.18
N ILE A 590 26.35 18.11 18.20
CA ILE A 590 26.86 17.13 17.23
C ILE A 590 27.39 15.91 18.00
N GLU A 591 27.08 14.70 17.56
CA GLU A 591 27.54 13.43 18.13
C GLU A 591 28.27 12.64 17.04
N HIS A 592 29.52 12.27 17.31
CA HIS A 592 30.39 11.48 16.46
C HIS A 592 30.49 10.09 17.08
N SER A 593 30.19 9.04 16.32
CA SER A 593 30.30 7.66 16.75
C SER A 593 31.25 6.89 15.84
N ILE A 594 32.26 6.26 16.43
CA ILE A 594 33.35 5.56 15.75
C ILE A 594 33.47 4.14 16.34
N PRO A 595 32.59 3.21 15.93
CA PRO A 595 32.68 1.81 16.33
C PRO A 595 33.74 1.09 15.49
N VAL A 596 34.79 0.62 16.17
CA VAL A 596 35.84 -0.26 15.64
C VAL A 596 35.56 -1.69 16.12
N SER A 597 35.55 -2.67 15.22
CA SER A 597 35.39 -4.08 15.60
C SER A 597 36.08 -5.04 14.65
N ALA A 598 36.50 -6.19 15.18
CA ALA A 598 37.05 -7.29 14.41
C ALA A 598 36.34 -8.59 14.81
N SER A 599 36.03 -9.46 13.85
CA SER A 599 35.36 -10.75 14.09
C SER A 599 36.28 -11.91 13.72
N PHE A 600 36.41 -12.86 14.65
CA PHE A 600 37.29 -14.01 14.56
C PHE A 600 36.49 -15.28 14.82
N ASN A 601 36.44 -16.19 13.85
CA ASN A 601 35.90 -17.53 14.07
C ASN A 601 37.01 -18.43 14.66
N LEU A 602 36.86 -18.81 15.93
CA LEU A 602 37.72 -19.75 16.64
C LEU A 602 37.15 -21.16 16.54
N PHE A 603 38.02 -22.13 16.22
CA PHE A 603 37.69 -23.55 16.05
C PHE A 603 36.55 -23.84 15.05
N ASN A 604 36.20 -22.88 14.18
CA ASN A 604 35.04 -22.88 13.28
C ASN A 604 33.64 -22.81 13.94
N TYR A 605 33.54 -22.89 15.28
CA TYR A 605 32.27 -22.96 16.01
C TYR A 605 31.98 -21.75 16.92
N ILE A 606 32.99 -20.94 17.26
CA ILE A 606 32.86 -19.83 18.21
C ILE A 606 33.27 -18.54 17.53
N ASN A 607 32.31 -17.65 17.27
CA ASN A 607 32.62 -16.31 16.76
C ASN A 607 32.90 -15.37 17.91
N VAL A 608 34.15 -14.91 18.03
CA VAL A 608 34.58 -13.90 18.99
C VAL A 608 34.75 -12.57 18.28
N THR A 609 34.03 -11.55 18.74
CA THR A 609 34.04 -10.20 18.18
C THR A 609 34.40 -9.19 19.29
N PRO A 610 35.69 -8.83 19.46
CA PRO A 610 36.09 -7.62 20.15
C PRO A 610 35.63 -6.36 19.40
N SER A 611 35.22 -5.35 20.16
CA SER A 611 34.90 -4.03 19.65
C SER A 611 35.25 -2.93 20.66
N ALA A 612 35.61 -1.77 20.12
CA ALA A 612 35.81 -0.55 20.86
C ALA A 612 34.96 0.54 20.20
N ASN A 613 34.08 1.18 20.97
CA ASN A 613 33.26 2.28 20.47
C ASN A 613 33.72 3.57 21.13
N TYR A 614 34.26 4.48 20.33
CA TYR A 614 34.51 5.86 20.73
C TYR A 614 33.32 6.73 20.32
N THR A 615 32.88 7.61 21.21
CA THR A 615 31.82 8.57 20.93
C THR A 615 32.22 9.94 21.47
N GLU A 616 32.08 10.98 20.65
CA GLU A 616 32.41 12.37 21.02
C GLU A 616 31.21 13.26 20.73
N LYS A 617 30.92 14.18 21.66
CA LYS A 617 29.77 15.08 21.62
C LYS A 617 30.27 16.51 21.67
N TRP A 618 29.90 17.31 20.68
CA TRP A 618 30.18 18.73 20.63
C TRP A 618 28.91 19.51 20.99
N TYR A 619 29.08 20.45 21.92
CA TYR A 619 28.05 21.34 22.43
C TYR A 619 28.46 22.79 22.26
N PHE A 620 27.44 23.64 22.05
CA PHE A 620 27.61 25.06 21.77
C PHE A 620 27.18 25.96 22.94
N LYS A 621 26.67 25.35 24.02
CA LYS A 621 26.31 26.03 25.27
C LYS A 621 26.51 25.14 26.50
N LYS A 622 26.81 25.79 27.63
CA LYS A 622 26.72 25.22 28.97
C LYS A 622 25.86 26.13 29.86
N VAL A 623 25.18 25.53 30.84
CA VAL A 623 24.44 26.25 31.89
C VAL A 623 25.02 25.83 33.22
N GLU A 624 25.60 26.79 33.91
CA GLU A 624 26.14 26.60 35.26
C GLU A 624 25.14 27.15 36.28
N TYR A 625 25.27 26.70 37.51
CA TYR A 625 24.42 27.15 38.61
C TYR A 625 25.27 27.61 39.78
N GLU A 626 24.82 28.68 40.43
CA GLU A 626 25.48 29.29 41.59
C GLU A 626 24.56 29.20 42.82
N TRP A 627 25.13 29.12 44.02
CA TRP A 627 24.35 29.21 45.25
C TRP A 627 24.30 30.67 45.69
N ASN A 628 23.09 31.22 45.82
CA ASN A 628 22.91 32.59 46.29
C ASN A 628 22.66 32.59 47.81
N PRO A 629 23.64 33.04 48.62
CA PRO A 629 23.52 33.00 50.08
C PRO A 629 22.52 34.01 50.64
N VAL A 630 22.06 34.97 49.84
CA VAL A 630 21.08 36.00 50.25
C VAL A 630 19.65 35.49 50.08
N THR A 631 19.36 34.82 48.97
CA THR A 631 18.02 34.27 48.68
C THR A 631 17.79 32.88 49.26
N ASN A 632 18.84 32.23 49.79
CA ASN A 632 18.86 30.80 50.14
C ASN A 632 18.36 29.91 48.98
N GLN A 633 18.65 30.34 47.75
CA GLN A 633 18.17 29.69 46.54
C GLN A 633 19.28 29.43 45.54
N THR A 634 18.86 28.60 44.60
CA THR A 634 19.69 27.87 43.66
C THR A 634 19.58 28.60 42.32
N ASP A 635 20.35 29.68 42.17
CA ASP A 635 20.30 30.53 40.98
C ASP A 635 20.90 29.82 39.75
N THR A 636 20.40 30.20 38.57
CA THR A 636 20.85 29.69 37.28
C THR A 636 21.64 30.78 36.58
N LEU A 637 22.92 30.53 36.30
CA LEU A 637 23.76 31.51 35.62
C LEU A 637 23.31 31.68 34.16
N PRO A 638 23.56 32.86 33.56
CA PRO A 638 23.32 33.08 32.14
C PRO A 638 23.98 31.99 31.28
N THR A 639 23.27 31.53 30.25
CA THR A 639 23.76 30.47 29.36
C THR A 639 25.06 30.91 28.69
N ASN A 640 26.14 30.17 28.93
CA ASN A 640 27.46 30.46 28.37
C ASN A 640 27.61 29.74 27.03
N TYR A 641 27.71 30.51 25.95
CA TYR A 641 27.88 30.02 24.58
C TYR A 641 29.36 29.87 24.23
N GLY A 642 29.76 28.69 23.76
CA GLY A 642 31.14 28.34 23.48
C GLY A 642 31.26 26.90 22.96
N PHE A 643 32.42 26.52 22.44
CA PHE A 643 32.65 25.17 21.94
C PHE A 643 33.14 24.24 23.07
N TYR A 644 32.33 23.23 23.39
CA TYR A 644 32.62 22.25 24.43
C TYR A 644 32.56 20.83 23.85
N ARG A 645 33.57 20.01 24.13
CA ARG A 645 33.65 18.62 23.64
C ARG A 645 33.68 17.64 24.81
N LEU A 646 32.82 16.63 24.76
CA LEU A 646 32.75 15.54 25.73
C LEU A 646 32.90 14.22 24.98
N TYR A 647 33.89 13.41 25.35
CA TYR A 647 34.09 12.09 24.77
C TYR A 647 33.89 10.98 25.80
N ASN A 648 33.38 9.85 25.32
CA ASN A 648 33.31 8.60 26.06
C ASN A 648 33.72 7.42 25.18
N TYR A 649 34.13 6.34 25.82
CA TYR A 649 34.53 5.12 25.14
C TYR A 649 34.08 3.90 25.92
N ASN A 650 33.70 2.85 25.20
CA ASN A 650 33.49 1.53 25.75
C ASN A 650 34.34 0.50 25.02
N LEU A 651 34.74 -0.53 25.76
CA LEU A 651 35.41 -1.71 25.22
C LEU A 651 34.50 -2.91 25.48
N SER A 652 34.31 -3.77 24.49
CA SER A 652 33.58 -5.02 24.69
C SER A 652 34.14 -6.17 23.90
N ILE A 653 33.97 -7.38 24.42
CA ILE A 653 34.28 -8.63 23.73
C ILE A 653 33.07 -9.54 23.80
N SER A 654 32.51 -9.84 22.64
CA SER A 654 31.37 -10.75 22.49
C SER A 654 31.81 -12.10 21.93
N SER A 655 31.14 -13.15 22.37
CA SER A 655 31.35 -14.52 21.92
C SER A 655 29.99 -15.17 21.68
N SER A 656 29.82 -15.79 20.51
CA SER A 656 28.59 -16.52 20.16
C SER A 656 28.91 -17.84 19.49
N THR A 657 28.05 -18.83 19.73
CA THR A 657 28.08 -20.12 19.05
C THR A 657 26.66 -20.57 18.72
N THR A 658 26.51 -21.54 17.83
CA THR A 658 25.21 -22.10 17.45
C THR A 658 25.24 -23.62 17.63
N ILE A 659 24.43 -24.10 18.56
CA ILE A 659 24.31 -25.51 18.93
C ILE A 659 23.06 -26.08 18.25
N TYR A 660 23.22 -27.15 17.48
CA TYR A 660 22.12 -27.83 16.79
C TYR A 660 21.79 -29.15 17.48
N GLY A 661 20.61 -29.24 18.09
CA GLY A 661 19.99 -30.50 18.50
C GLY A 661 19.08 -31.02 17.40
N MET A 662 19.23 -32.26 16.96
CA MET A 662 18.31 -32.90 16.03
C MET A 662 17.88 -34.27 16.55
N TYR A 663 16.58 -34.42 16.83
CA TYR A 663 15.98 -35.69 17.19
C TYR A 663 15.20 -36.24 15.99
N ASP A 664 15.73 -37.31 15.40
CA ASP A 664 15.14 -38.00 14.27
C ASP A 664 14.32 -39.22 14.74
N PHE A 665 13.00 -39.16 14.55
CA PHE A 665 12.08 -40.23 14.93
C PHE A 665 11.97 -41.33 13.86
N THR A 666 12.42 -41.07 12.62
CA THR A 666 12.31 -42.02 11.50
C THR A 666 13.18 -43.26 11.71
N LYS A 667 14.30 -43.12 12.44
CA LYS A 667 15.24 -44.19 12.79
C LYS A 667 14.60 -45.38 13.50
N LYS A 668 13.50 -45.15 14.25
CA LYS A 668 12.74 -46.23 14.91
C LYS A 668 11.59 -46.75 14.06
N ARG A 669 10.91 -45.87 13.30
CA ARG A 669 9.72 -46.16 12.48
C ARG A 669 9.49 -45.04 11.45
N ARG A 670 9.50 -45.37 10.16
CA ARG A 670 9.32 -44.40 9.05
C ARG A 670 7.89 -43.87 8.92
N ASP A 671 6.89 -44.63 9.38
CA ASP A 671 5.46 -44.31 9.37
C ASP A 671 5.05 -43.21 10.38
N ARG A 672 5.99 -42.74 11.22
CA ARG A 672 5.70 -41.72 12.23
C ARG A 672 5.33 -40.38 11.60
N LYS A 673 4.16 -39.86 11.96
CA LYS A 673 3.64 -38.55 11.51
C LYS A 673 4.63 -37.41 11.76
N ILE A 674 5.32 -37.43 12.91
CA ILE A 674 6.47 -36.55 13.20
C ILE A 674 7.73 -37.30 12.77
N GLN A 675 8.46 -36.71 11.82
CA GLN A 675 9.65 -37.29 11.22
C GLN A 675 10.90 -36.88 12.01
N ALA A 676 11.09 -35.57 12.25
CA ALA A 676 12.21 -35.06 13.04
C ALA A 676 11.85 -33.76 13.77
N ILE A 677 12.50 -33.49 14.89
CA ILE A 677 12.50 -32.20 15.58
C ILE A 677 13.92 -31.64 15.56
N ARG A 678 14.05 -30.35 15.20
CA ARG A 678 15.31 -29.60 15.21
C ARG A 678 15.19 -28.45 16.19
N HIS A 679 16.10 -28.42 17.17
CA HIS A 679 16.29 -27.35 18.13
C HIS A 679 17.60 -26.64 17.79
N THR A 680 17.55 -25.33 17.60
CA THR A 680 18.75 -24.51 17.39
C THR A 680 18.88 -23.57 18.57
N ILE A 681 20.00 -23.64 19.28
CA ILE A 681 20.29 -22.85 20.48
C ILE A 681 21.49 -21.97 20.17
N THR A 682 21.34 -20.66 20.32
CA THR A 682 22.39 -19.67 20.09
C THR A 682 22.67 -18.93 21.40
N PRO A 683 23.58 -19.46 22.26
CA PRO A 683 24.08 -18.71 23.39
C PRO A 683 25.04 -17.60 22.93
N THR A 684 24.95 -16.45 23.58
CA THR A 684 25.84 -15.30 23.40
C THR A 684 26.30 -14.77 24.74
N PHE A 685 27.60 -14.58 24.92
CA PHE A 685 28.17 -13.91 26.09
C PHE A 685 28.90 -12.65 25.63
N GLY A 686 28.77 -11.55 26.36
CA GLY A 686 29.43 -10.30 26.02
C GLY A 686 29.92 -9.56 27.24
N PHE A 687 31.24 -9.47 27.41
CA PHE A 687 31.83 -8.64 28.44
C PHE A 687 31.99 -7.22 27.91
N SER A 688 31.59 -6.22 28.69
CA SER A 688 31.71 -4.80 28.36
C SER A 688 32.31 -4.04 29.55
N TYR A 689 33.11 -3.03 29.25
CA TYR A 689 33.74 -2.14 30.20
C TYR A 689 33.54 -0.68 29.76
N ALA A 690 33.03 0.14 30.67
CA ALA A 690 32.99 1.59 30.53
C ALA A 690 33.65 2.25 31.75
N PRO A 691 34.61 3.16 31.56
CA PRO A 691 35.14 4.00 32.62
C PRO A 691 34.05 4.87 33.26
N ASP A 692 34.35 5.40 34.44
CA ASP A 692 33.58 6.49 35.02
C ASP A 692 33.93 7.80 34.31
N PHE A 693 32.94 8.50 33.75
CA PHE A 693 33.12 9.82 33.13
C PHE A 693 32.70 10.99 34.03
N SER A 694 32.36 10.71 35.30
CA SER A 694 32.16 11.73 36.35
C SER A 694 33.43 12.09 37.13
N ASP A 695 34.54 11.39 36.87
CA ASP A 695 35.88 11.73 37.37
C ASP A 695 36.22 13.21 37.03
N PRO A 696 36.61 14.04 38.02
CA PRO A 696 36.91 15.46 37.81
C PRO A 696 37.90 15.77 36.69
N LYS A 697 38.81 14.83 36.35
CA LYS A 697 39.77 15.01 35.24
C LYS A 697 39.13 15.28 33.88
N TYR A 698 37.86 14.89 33.70
CA TYR A 698 37.12 15.14 32.46
C TYR A 698 36.38 16.48 32.46
N GLY A 699 36.11 17.09 33.63
CA GLY A 699 35.34 18.34 33.73
C GLY A 699 33.89 18.25 33.22
N TYR A 700 33.34 17.04 33.06
CA TYR A 700 31.97 16.85 32.55
C TYR A 700 30.90 17.10 33.62
N TYR A 701 31.26 16.96 34.88
CA TYR A 701 30.37 17.10 36.03
C TYR A 701 30.96 18.10 37.02
N LEU A 702 30.10 18.90 37.64
CA LEU A 702 30.41 19.86 38.70
C LEU A 702 29.54 19.55 39.94
N THR A 703 30.05 19.86 41.12
CA THR A 703 29.28 19.84 42.37
C THR A 703 28.73 21.23 42.67
N ARG A 704 27.53 21.30 43.24
CA ARG A 704 26.88 22.55 43.61
C ARG A 704 26.02 22.39 44.85
N GLN A 705 26.08 23.36 45.76
CA GLN A 705 25.32 23.38 47.00
C GLN A 705 23.83 23.65 46.74
N THR A 706 22.96 22.80 47.29
CA THR A 706 21.50 22.83 47.05
C THR A 706 20.67 23.30 48.23
N ASP A 707 21.23 23.35 49.43
CA ASP A 707 20.55 23.80 50.65
C ASP A 707 21.50 24.59 51.56
N SER A 708 20.92 25.27 52.55
CA SER A 708 21.66 26.04 53.55
C SER A 708 22.44 25.17 54.55
N THR A 709 22.28 23.84 54.53
CA THR A 709 23.01 22.90 55.38
C THR A 709 24.29 22.35 54.75
N GLY A 710 24.64 22.81 53.53
CA GLY A 710 25.90 22.48 52.87
C GLY A 710 25.86 21.19 52.06
N ARG A 711 24.67 20.68 51.69
CA ARG A 711 24.53 19.51 50.83
C ARG A 711 24.91 19.86 49.39
N PHE A 712 25.87 19.14 48.85
CA PHE A 712 26.24 19.22 47.44
C PHE A 712 25.48 18.19 46.61
N THR A 713 25.08 18.57 45.40
CA THR A 713 24.64 17.64 44.36
C THR A 713 25.54 17.75 43.14
N THR A 714 25.78 16.62 42.48
CA THR A 714 26.57 16.57 41.24
C THR A 714 25.64 16.76 40.05
N TYR A 715 25.91 17.76 39.22
CA TYR A 715 25.21 18.02 37.97
C TYR A 715 26.21 18.10 36.81
N SER A 716 25.72 18.12 35.58
CA SER A 716 26.56 18.45 34.42
C SER A 716 26.05 19.72 33.75
N PRO A 717 26.91 20.75 33.56
CA PRO A 717 26.54 21.97 32.84
C PRO A 717 26.06 21.75 31.40
N TYR A 718 26.35 20.57 30.83
CA TYR A 718 26.06 20.22 29.45
C TYR A 718 24.73 19.48 29.27
N ALA A 719 24.03 19.14 30.36
CA ALA A 719 22.80 18.34 30.34
C ALA A 719 21.62 18.99 29.59
N VAL A 720 21.68 20.30 29.34
CA VAL A 720 20.67 21.05 28.57
C VAL A 720 20.68 20.76 27.06
N ASN A 721 21.75 20.15 26.54
CA ASN A 721 21.97 19.93 25.10
C ASN A 721 21.34 18.64 24.55
N ALA A 722 21.38 18.45 23.23
CA ALA A 722 20.59 17.42 22.53
C ALA A 722 20.92 15.95 22.88
N TYR A 723 22.19 15.64 23.21
CA TYR A 723 22.67 14.25 23.28
C TYR A 723 22.91 13.69 24.69
N GLY A 724 22.68 14.48 25.73
CA GLY A 724 22.96 14.09 27.11
C GLY A 724 24.44 13.75 27.38
N VAL A 725 24.80 13.65 28.65
CA VAL A 725 26.20 13.57 29.05
C VAL A 725 26.71 12.13 29.11
N PRO A 726 28.02 11.88 28.98
CA PRO A 726 28.62 10.59 29.30
C PRO A 726 28.18 10.08 30.68
N SER A 727 27.92 8.78 30.80
CA SER A 727 27.44 8.19 32.05
C SER A 727 28.44 8.31 33.19
N SER A 728 27.99 8.78 34.34
CA SER A 728 28.65 8.63 35.64
C SER A 728 28.67 7.16 36.09
N GLY A 729 29.70 6.77 36.83
CA GLY A 729 29.87 5.43 37.39
C GLY A 729 30.70 4.52 36.48
N ARG A 730 31.68 3.84 37.07
CA ARG A 730 32.45 2.77 36.40
C ARG A 730 31.57 1.53 36.24
N SER A 731 31.57 0.89 35.08
CA SER A 731 30.83 -0.35 34.88
C SER A 731 31.63 -1.42 34.15
N MET A 732 31.45 -2.67 34.58
CA MET A 732 32.01 -3.85 33.92
C MET A 732 30.92 -4.92 33.91
N SER A 733 30.23 -5.09 32.78
CA SER A 733 29.07 -5.98 32.71
C SER A 733 29.28 -7.17 31.79
N MET A 734 28.95 -8.36 32.30
CA MET A 734 28.80 -9.59 31.52
C MET A 734 27.34 -9.70 31.09
N THR A 735 27.07 -9.37 29.85
CA THR A 735 25.79 -9.69 29.18
C THR A 735 25.75 -11.17 28.82
N PHE A 736 24.58 -11.78 28.98
CA PHE A 736 24.29 -13.13 28.53
C PHE A 736 22.95 -13.14 27.80
N SER A 737 22.87 -13.84 26.67
CA SER A 737 21.59 -14.15 26.04
C SER A 737 21.56 -15.57 25.49
N LEU A 738 20.38 -16.17 25.52
CA LEU A 738 20.11 -17.50 25.00
C LEU A 738 18.91 -17.37 24.06
N SER A 739 19.13 -17.44 22.74
CA SER A 739 18.05 -17.54 21.75
C SER A 739 17.86 -19.00 21.36
N GLN A 740 16.61 -19.43 21.24
CA GLN A 740 16.23 -20.79 20.85
C GLN A 740 15.16 -20.77 19.76
N ASN A 741 15.32 -21.63 18.76
CA ASN A 741 14.36 -21.86 17.69
C ASN A 741 14.03 -23.37 17.61
N LEU A 742 12.75 -23.71 17.52
CA LEU A 742 12.28 -25.11 17.51
C LEU A 742 11.41 -25.37 16.29
N GLU A 743 11.81 -26.37 15.49
CA GLU A 743 11.16 -26.72 14.24
C GLU A 743 10.89 -28.23 14.18
N MET A 744 9.86 -28.61 13.44
CA MET A 744 9.40 -29.98 13.29
C MET A 744 9.19 -30.30 11.81
N LYS A 745 9.62 -31.48 11.39
CA LYS A 745 9.26 -32.09 10.11
C LYS A 745 8.11 -33.09 10.34
N VAL A 746 7.03 -32.94 9.57
CA VAL A 746 5.82 -33.77 9.64
C VAL A 746 5.54 -34.35 8.26
N LEU A 747 5.09 -35.59 8.17
CA LEU A 747 4.68 -36.19 6.90
C LEU A 747 3.51 -35.39 6.27
N SER A 748 3.58 -35.13 4.97
CA SER A 748 2.50 -34.48 4.22
C SER A 748 1.26 -35.37 4.16
N LYS A 749 0.09 -34.76 4.01
CA LYS A 749 -1.18 -35.47 3.74
C LYS A 749 -1.59 -35.44 2.27
N ARG A 750 -0.95 -34.60 1.45
CA ARG A 750 -1.26 -34.43 0.01
C ARG A 750 -0.30 -35.21 -0.91
N ASP A 751 0.75 -35.78 -0.36
CA ASP A 751 1.85 -36.39 -1.09
C ASP A 751 2.40 -37.53 -0.21
N THR A 752 2.48 -38.74 -0.78
CA THR A 752 2.95 -39.97 -0.11
C THR A 752 4.44 -39.95 0.22
N SER A 753 5.21 -39.02 -0.34
CA SER A 753 6.64 -38.82 -0.10
C SER A 753 6.99 -37.48 0.58
N GLY A 754 6.13 -36.47 0.45
CA GLY A 754 6.41 -35.11 0.86
C GLY A 754 6.53 -34.91 2.38
N VAL A 755 7.51 -34.12 2.83
CA VAL A 755 7.69 -33.77 4.26
C VAL A 755 7.47 -32.25 4.46
N LYS A 756 6.50 -31.88 5.28
CA LYS A 756 6.17 -30.50 5.63
C LYS A 756 6.95 -30.03 6.86
N LYS A 757 7.70 -28.93 6.71
CA LYS A 757 8.34 -28.24 7.83
C LYS A 757 7.34 -27.31 8.53
N ILE A 758 7.31 -27.35 9.86
CA ILE A 758 6.47 -26.52 10.74
C ILE A 758 7.37 -25.92 11.81
N LYS A 759 7.27 -24.62 12.08
CA LYS A 759 7.93 -24.02 13.23
C LYS A 759 7.02 -24.15 14.46
N LEU A 760 7.59 -24.56 15.58
CA LEU A 760 6.91 -24.66 16.87
C LEU A 760 7.22 -23.46 17.76
N ILE A 761 8.47 -22.96 17.67
CA ILE A 761 8.95 -21.74 18.31
C ILE A 761 9.79 -21.01 17.25
N ASP A 762 9.36 -19.81 16.85
CA ASP A 762 10.16 -18.95 15.97
C ASP A 762 11.37 -18.40 16.71
N GLU A 763 11.16 -17.92 17.93
CA GLU A 763 12.21 -17.49 18.84
C GLU A 763 11.73 -17.57 20.29
N LEU A 764 12.54 -18.16 21.16
CA LEU A 764 12.50 -17.99 22.61
C LEU A 764 13.85 -17.41 23.03
N ARG A 765 13.87 -16.15 23.46
CA ARG A 765 15.07 -15.43 23.87
C ARG A 765 14.97 -15.02 25.33
N ALA A 766 15.96 -15.39 26.13
CA ALA A 766 16.19 -14.85 27.45
C ALA A 766 17.50 -14.06 27.45
N SER A 767 17.52 -12.86 28.03
CA SER A 767 18.72 -12.03 28.12
C SER A 767 18.79 -11.22 29.40
N GLY A 768 19.97 -11.12 30.00
CA GLY A 768 20.28 -10.26 31.14
C GLY A 768 21.75 -9.86 31.14
N SER A 769 22.16 -9.12 32.16
CA SER A 769 23.56 -8.76 32.38
C SER A 769 23.91 -8.75 33.87
N TYR A 770 25.19 -8.95 34.18
CA TYR A 770 25.72 -8.88 35.53
C TYR A 770 26.85 -7.86 35.59
N ASN A 771 26.70 -6.77 36.36
CA ASN A 771 27.71 -5.74 36.54
C ASN A 771 28.58 -6.05 37.77
N PHE A 772 29.85 -6.40 37.53
CA PHE A 772 30.81 -6.74 38.59
C PHE A 772 31.21 -5.53 39.45
N LEU A 773 31.07 -4.31 38.93
CA LEU A 773 31.48 -3.06 39.59
C LEU A 773 30.31 -2.29 40.21
N ALA A 774 29.10 -2.87 40.28
CA ALA A 774 28.00 -2.26 41.01
C ALA A 774 28.07 -2.58 42.51
N ASP A 775 27.93 -1.56 43.35
CA ASP A 775 27.94 -1.67 44.81
C ASP A 775 26.78 -2.53 45.33
N SER A 776 25.63 -2.46 44.67
CA SER A 776 24.45 -3.29 44.93
C SER A 776 23.68 -3.58 43.65
N MET A 777 22.77 -4.56 43.69
CA MET A 777 21.88 -4.94 42.60
C MET A 777 22.60 -5.32 41.29
N ARG A 778 23.68 -6.11 41.42
CA ARG A 778 24.59 -6.47 40.32
C ARG A 778 23.93 -7.16 39.12
N LEU A 779 22.81 -7.88 39.29
CA LEU A 779 22.12 -8.60 38.23
C LEU A 779 20.99 -7.75 37.61
N SER A 780 21.06 -7.45 36.32
CA SER A 780 20.00 -6.70 35.63
C SER A 780 18.67 -7.44 35.63
N THR A 781 17.59 -6.73 35.31
CA THR A 781 16.33 -7.38 34.94
C THR A 781 16.55 -8.33 33.76
N ILE A 782 15.92 -9.49 33.79
CA ILE A 782 15.97 -10.51 32.75
C ILE A 782 14.82 -10.24 31.78
N SER A 783 15.14 -9.94 30.53
CA SER A 783 14.16 -9.81 29.45
C SER A 783 13.91 -11.17 28.81
N LEU A 784 12.65 -11.54 28.70
CA LEU A 784 12.16 -12.75 28.04
C LEU A 784 11.29 -12.34 26.84
N SER A 785 11.55 -12.92 25.67
CA SER A 785 10.67 -12.78 24.50
C SER A 785 10.42 -14.14 23.86
N PHE A 786 9.15 -14.46 23.60
CA PHE A 786 8.70 -15.70 23.00
C PHE A 786 7.79 -15.40 21.82
N ARG A 787 8.13 -15.92 20.64
CA ARG A 787 7.36 -15.78 19.40
C ARG A 787 7.14 -17.14 18.76
N THR A 788 5.92 -17.37 18.28
CA THR A 788 5.60 -18.54 17.45
C THR A 788 4.50 -18.25 16.44
N THR A 789 4.67 -18.77 15.22
CA THR A 789 3.68 -18.75 14.13
C THR A 789 3.17 -20.17 13.84
N LEU A 790 2.19 -20.61 14.64
CA LEU A 790 1.57 -21.91 14.45
C LEU A 790 0.65 -21.87 13.21
N PHE A 791 0.65 -22.95 12.43
CA PHE A 791 -0.28 -23.16 11.31
C PHE A 791 -0.37 -21.99 10.29
N LYS A 792 0.67 -21.16 10.17
CA LYS A 792 0.77 -19.92 9.35
C LYS A 792 -0.13 -18.76 9.75
N ASN A 793 -1.34 -19.02 10.22
CA ASN A 793 -2.35 -17.97 10.49
C ASN A 793 -2.52 -17.66 11.99
N PHE A 794 -1.75 -18.29 12.88
CA PHE A 794 -1.82 -18.12 14.34
C PHE A 794 -0.50 -17.59 14.87
N GLY A 795 -0.48 -16.32 15.27
CA GLY A 795 0.68 -15.68 15.89
C GLY A 795 0.50 -15.54 17.40
N ILE A 796 1.45 -16.04 18.18
CA ILE A 796 1.66 -15.63 19.58
C ILE A 796 2.97 -14.85 19.65
N ASN A 797 2.94 -13.71 20.32
CA ASN A 797 4.12 -12.96 20.74
C ASN A 797 3.94 -12.53 22.21
N LEU A 798 4.84 -13.01 23.06
CA LEU A 798 4.93 -12.70 24.48
C LEU A 798 6.27 -12.01 24.76
N SER A 799 6.23 -10.93 25.53
CA SER A 799 7.39 -10.26 26.10
C SER A 799 7.21 -10.13 27.61
N ALA A 800 8.26 -10.31 28.39
CA ALA A 800 8.23 -10.13 29.84
C ALA A 800 9.58 -9.60 30.35
N THR A 801 9.53 -8.79 31.40
CA THR A 801 10.71 -8.28 32.10
C THR A 801 10.63 -8.74 33.56
N LEU A 802 11.52 -9.66 33.93
CA LEU A 802 11.65 -10.20 35.28
C LEU A 802 12.70 -9.40 36.04
N ASP A 803 12.32 -8.82 37.17
CA ASP A 803 13.22 -8.17 38.11
C ASP A 803 13.62 -9.18 39.19
N PRO A 804 14.90 -9.60 39.27
CA PRO A 804 15.34 -10.60 40.23
C PRO A 804 15.35 -10.06 41.67
N TYR A 805 15.13 -8.76 41.88
CA TYR A 805 15.18 -8.13 43.19
C TYR A 805 13.83 -7.93 43.85
N ARG A 806 13.85 -8.02 45.19
CA ARG A 806 12.74 -7.60 46.04
C ARG A 806 12.68 -6.08 46.18
N VAL A 807 11.50 -5.61 46.57
CA VAL A 807 11.18 -4.19 46.69
C VAL A 807 10.48 -3.95 48.02
N SER A 808 10.77 -2.82 48.67
CA SER A 808 10.20 -2.42 49.95
C SER A 808 8.71 -2.03 49.83
N PRO A 809 7.96 -1.91 50.93
CA PRO A 809 6.61 -1.34 50.90
C PRO A 809 6.54 0.05 50.21
N GLN A 810 7.63 0.81 50.26
CA GLN A 810 7.81 2.13 49.65
C GLN A 810 8.16 2.09 48.15
N GLY A 811 8.25 0.91 47.53
CA GLY A 811 8.57 0.78 46.10
C GLY A 811 10.07 0.86 45.76
N VAL A 812 10.95 0.87 46.76
CA VAL A 812 12.41 0.94 46.58
C VAL A 812 13.01 -0.46 46.46
N ARG A 813 13.79 -0.72 45.41
CA ARG A 813 14.50 -2.01 45.23
C ARG A 813 15.60 -2.16 46.28
N TYR A 814 15.80 -3.38 46.78
CA TYR A 814 16.92 -3.71 47.67
C TYR A 814 17.57 -5.03 47.24
N ASP A 815 18.84 -5.22 47.61
CA ASP A 815 19.70 -6.30 47.11
C ASP A 815 19.39 -7.66 47.78
N LYS A 816 18.16 -8.14 47.56
CA LYS A 816 17.72 -9.48 47.96
C LYS A 816 17.12 -10.17 46.73
N LEU A 817 17.88 -11.11 46.20
CA LEU A 817 17.48 -11.94 45.07
C LEU A 817 16.25 -12.80 45.41
N PHE A 818 15.38 -12.96 44.42
CA PHE A 818 14.18 -13.77 44.46
C PHE A 818 13.98 -14.38 43.07
N PHE A 819 14.08 -15.70 42.95
CA PHE A 819 13.86 -16.43 41.69
C PHE A 819 12.44 -17.03 41.66
N PRO A 820 11.75 -17.08 40.49
CA PRO A 820 12.23 -16.73 39.14
C PRO A 820 12.29 -15.22 38.82
N GLY A 821 12.01 -14.36 39.81
CA GLY A 821 11.95 -12.91 39.63
C GLY A 821 10.51 -12.41 39.60
N ARG A 822 10.35 -11.10 39.82
CA ARG A 822 9.06 -10.41 39.81
C ARG A 822 8.81 -9.80 38.44
N ILE A 823 7.68 -10.12 37.81
CA ILE A 823 7.28 -9.51 36.54
C ILE A 823 7.04 -8.01 36.76
N THR A 824 7.87 -7.17 36.14
CA THR A 824 7.73 -5.69 36.17
C THR A 824 6.95 -5.17 34.97
N SER A 825 7.08 -5.83 33.83
CA SER A 825 6.23 -5.63 32.65
C SER A 825 6.02 -6.94 31.91
N THR A 826 4.87 -7.12 31.28
CA THR A 826 4.68 -8.19 30.29
C THR A 826 3.64 -7.78 29.26
N GLY A 827 3.94 -7.99 27.98
CA GLY A 827 3.08 -7.69 26.84
C GLY A 827 2.82 -8.96 26.05
N TRP A 828 1.58 -9.42 26.01
CA TRP A 828 1.14 -10.61 25.29
C TRP A 828 0.26 -10.19 24.13
N SER A 829 0.46 -10.78 22.96
CA SER A 829 -0.41 -10.60 21.81
C SER A 829 -0.68 -11.95 21.16
N PHE A 830 -1.96 -12.19 20.89
CA PHE A 830 -2.50 -13.34 20.20
C PHE A 830 -3.19 -12.81 18.95
N GLY A 831 -2.86 -13.35 17.78
CA GLY A 831 -3.54 -13.01 16.53
C GLY A 831 -3.94 -14.28 15.78
N TYR A 832 -5.19 -14.35 15.33
CA TYR A 832 -5.63 -15.41 14.42
C TYR A 832 -6.51 -14.89 13.29
N THR A 833 -6.29 -15.43 12.08
CA THR A 833 -7.11 -15.14 10.90
C THR A 833 -7.72 -16.43 10.34
N PHE A 834 -9.03 -16.57 10.52
CA PHE A 834 -9.86 -17.57 9.84
C PHE A 834 -10.12 -17.14 8.39
N LYS A 835 -10.15 -18.11 7.47
CA LYS A 835 -10.55 -17.93 6.07
C LYS A 835 -11.37 -19.12 5.58
N SER A 836 -12.33 -18.89 4.69
CA SER A 836 -13.14 -19.93 4.08
C SER A 836 -12.42 -20.77 3.01
N ARG A 837 -11.50 -20.17 2.23
CA ARG A 837 -10.69 -20.86 1.22
C ARG A 837 -9.20 -20.54 1.39
N GLU A 838 -8.35 -21.52 1.04
CA GLU A 838 -6.88 -21.44 1.05
C GLU A 838 -6.31 -21.42 -0.38
N ASP A 839 -7.14 -21.02 -1.36
CA ASP A 839 -6.78 -20.99 -2.77
C ASP A 839 -5.95 -19.75 -3.11
N LYS A 840 -5.09 -19.85 -4.11
CA LYS A 840 -4.06 -18.84 -4.43
C LYS A 840 -4.12 -18.29 -5.85
N SER A 841 -5.05 -18.78 -6.66
CA SER A 841 -5.16 -18.44 -8.09
C SER A 841 -5.61 -17.00 -8.33
N THR A 842 -6.42 -16.42 -7.45
CA THR A 842 -6.83 -15.01 -7.49
C THR A 842 -6.74 -14.35 -6.11
N PRO A 843 -6.12 -13.16 -5.98
CA PRO A 843 -6.17 -12.37 -4.76
C PRO A 843 -7.52 -11.65 -4.67
N ALA A 844 -8.47 -12.22 -3.92
CA ALA A 844 -9.74 -11.56 -3.63
C ALA A 844 -9.53 -10.30 -2.77
N VAL A 845 -10.20 -9.19 -3.13
CA VAL A 845 -10.12 -7.88 -2.44
C VAL A 845 -10.45 -7.96 -0.94
N ASN A 846 -11.19 -8.99 -0.54
CA ASN A 846 -11.56 -9.22 0.86
C ASN A 846 -10.42 -9.81 1.72
N ASP A 847 -9.31 -10.31 1.16
CA ASP A 847 -8.35 -11.13 1.92
C ASP A 847 -7.43 -10.38 2.89
N ILE A 848 -7.74 -10.49 4.20
CA ILE A 848 -6.97 -9.96 5.33
C ILE A 848 -5.44 -10.28 5.31
N THR A 849 -4.93 -11.28 4.57
CA THR A 849 -3.49 -11.63 4.61
C THR A 849 -2.70 -11.63 3.30
N SER A 850 -3.30 -11.40 2.13
CA SER A 850 -2.54 -11.24 0.86
C SER A 850 -2.40 -9.77 0.45
N ILE A 851 -3.02 -8.90 1.22
CA ILE A 851 -3.21 -7.49 0.96
C ILE A 851 -2.27 -6.71 1.91
N PRO A 852 -1.40 -5.81 1.42
CA PRO A 852 -0.59 -4.95 2.28
C PRO A 852 -1.47 -4.09 3.22
N PRO A 853 -0.92 -3.54 4.32
CA PRO A 853 -1.68 -2.61 5.17
C PRO A 853 -2.29 -1.44 4.39
N GLU A 854 -1.66 -1.08 3.25
CA GLU A 854 -2.12 -0.07 2.29
C GLU A 854 -3.41 -0.42 1.52
N TYR A 855 -3.95 -1.63 1.70
CA TYR A 855 -5.14 -2.10 0.98
C TYR A 855 -6.11 -2.90 1.88
N GLN A 856 -5.70 -3.30 3.11
CA GLN A 856 -6.56 -4.05 4.05
C GLN A 856 -7.74 -3.22 4.59
N ASN A 857 -7.63 -1.90 4.49
CA ASN A 857 -8.69 -0.99 4.85
C ASN A 857 -9.32 -0.50 3.52
N PRO A 858 -10.63 -0.72 3.27
CA PRO A 858 -11.36 -0.06 2.18
C PRO A 858 -11.32 1.48 2.27
N PHE A 859 -10.80 2.01 3.37
CA PHE A 859 -10.57 3.42 3.66
C PHE A 859 -9.07 3.80 3.65
N TYR A 860 -8.15 2.93 3.22
CA TYR A 860 -6.75 3.31 3.01
C TYR A 860 -6.57 3.96 1.64
N ASP A 861 -6.17 5.23 1.64
CA ASP A 861 -5.74 5.96 0.46
C ASP A 861 -4.20 6.08 0.51
N PRO A 862 -3.45 5.47 -0.42
CA PRO A 862 -1.99 5.60 -0.48
C PRO A 862 -1.47 7.03 -0.66
N TYR A 863 -2.35 7.98 -0.97
CA TYR A 863 -2.05 9.39 -1.18
C TYR A 863 -2.85 10.32 -0.24
N GLY A 864 -3.74 9.79 0.60
CA GLY A 864 -4.51 10.50 1.64
C GLY A 864 -5.42 11.64 1.17
N GLN A 865 -5.70 11.77 -0.13
CA GLN A 865 -6.25 12.99 -0.75
C GLN A 865 -7.27 12.74 -1.88
N MET A 866 -7.94 11.58 -1.86
CA MET A 866 -9.17 11.36 -2.63
C MET A 866 -10.40 11.84 -1.85
N ASP A 867 -10.99 12.91 -2.36
CA ASP A 867 -12.38 13.36 -2.15
C ASP A 867 -13.32 12.15 -1.96
N PRO A 868 -14.18 12.10 -0.92
CA PRO A 868 -15.11 11.00 -0.69
C PRO A 868 -16.07 10.72 -1.87
N VAL A 869 -16.32 11.66 -2.78
CA VAL A 869 -17.07 11.44 -4.04
C VAL A 869 -16.19 10.73 -5.08
N LEU A 870 -14.98 11.24 -5.34
CA LEU A 870 -14.02 10.63 -6.28
C LEU A 870 -13.59 9.22 -5.81
N ARG A 871 -13.41 9.04 -4.51
CA ARG A 871 -13.14 7.74 -3.85
C ARG A 871 -14.28 6.74 -4.06
N ARG A 872 -15.53 7.19 -4.03
CA ARG A 872 -16.71 6.37 -4.36
C ARG A 872 -16.78 6.02 -5.85
N GLN A 873 -16.44 6.94 -6.76
CA GLN A 873 -16.32 6.65 -8.19
C GLN A 873 -15.26 5.57 -8.49
N TYR A 874 -14.07 5.64 -7.88
CA TYR A 874 -13.06 4.59 -8.03
C TYR A 874 -13.49 3.24 -7.42
N MET A 875 -14.23 3.23 -6.31
CA MET A 875 -14.78 2.00 -5.74
C MET A 875 -15.95 1.40 -6.55
N ALA A 876 -16.65 2.20 -7.35
CA ALA A 876 -17.63 1.71 -8.32
C ALA A 876 -16.98 1.09 -9.57
N GLN A 877 -15.75 1.52 -9.92
CA GLN A 877 -14.96 0.95 -11.01
C GLN A 877 -14.25 -0.36 -10.64
N SER A 878 -13.92 -0.56 -9.36
CA SER A 878 -13.34 -1.83 -8.91
C SER A 878 -14.40 -2.92 -8.85
N TYR A 879 -14.34 -3.87 -9.79
CA TYR A 879 -15.10 -5.12 -9.72
C TYR A 879 -14.79 -5.83 -8.39
N TYR A 880 -15.76 -5.84 -7.47
CA TYR A 880 -15.64 -6.58 -6.22
C TYR A 880 -15.60 -8.09 -6.53
N ASP A 881 -14.43 -8.71 -6.37
CA ASP A 881 -14.32 -10.17 -6.42
C ASP A 881 -14.86 -10.78 -5.11
N PHE A 882 -16.10 -11.25 -5.16
CA PHE A 882 -16.79 -11.90 -4.05
C PHE A 882 -16.32 -13.35 -3.79
N SER A 883 -15.24 -13.83 -4.43
CA SER A 883 -14.79 -15.25 -4.41
C SER A 883 -14.41 -15.84 -3.04
N LEU A 884 -14.17 -15.03 -2.01
CA LEU A 884 -13.99 -15.48 -0.62
C LEU A 884 -15.32 -15.40 0.16
N PRO A 885 -15.95 -16.52 0.55
CA PRO A 885 -17.22 -16.50 1.28
C PRO A 885 -17.17 -15.75 2.61
N TRP A 886 -16.07 -15.90 3.35
CA TRP A 886 -15.82 -15.16 4.59
C TRP A 886 -14.36 -15.23 5.05
N ASN A 887 -13.98 -14.25 5.85
CA ASN A 887 -12.81 -14.27 6.72
C ASN A 887 -13.05 -13.50 8.02
N PHE A 888 -12.30 -13.84 9.06
CA PHE A 888 -12.40 -13.21 10.37
C PHE A 888 -11.01 -13.19 11.02
N GLY A 889 -10.52 -11.99 11.31
CA GLY A 889 -9.34 -11.73 12.11
C GLY A 889 -9.75 -11.32 13.53
N PHE A 890 -9.01 -11.81 14.53
CA PHE A 890 -9.02 -11.20 15.85
C PHE A 890 -7.62 -11.08 16.41
N ASN A 891 -7.38 -10.00 17.16
CA ASN A 891 -6.16 -9.72 17.87
C ASN A 891 -6.49 -9.43 19.34
N TYR A 892 -5.98 -10.25 20.25
CA TYR A 892 -6.09 -10.01 21.69
C TYR A 892 -4.72 -9.59 22.23
N ALA A 893 -4.66 -8.39 22.81
CA ALA A 893 -3.46 -7.81 23.38
C ALA A 893 -3.64 -7.51 24.87
N VAL A 894 -2.69 -7.96 25.68
CA VAL A 894 -2.61 -7.73 27.13
C VAL A 894 -1.31 -7.05 27.43
N ASN A 895 -1.37 -5.85 28.02
CA ASN A 895 -0.20 -5.12 28.48
C ASN A 895 -0.29 -4.91 29.99
N TYR A 896 0.69 -5.44 30.71
CA TYR A 896 0.88 -5.29 32.14
C TYR A 896 2.18 -4.52 32.40
N SER A 897 2.13 -3.50 33.25
CA SER A 897 3.31 -2.79 33.74
C SER A 897 3.14 -2.35 35.19
N VAL A 898 4.26 -2.28 35.92
CA VAL A 898 4.32 -1.77 37.30
C VAL A 898 5.05 -0.44 37.31
N SER A 899 4.36 0.61 37.74
CA SER A 899 4.93 1.93 38.00
C SER A 899 4.98 2.18 39.51
N TYR A 900 6.15 2.52 40.04
CA TYR A 900 6.30 3.05 41.40
C TYR A 900 5.93 4.53 41.37
N VAL A 901 5.03 4.95 42.25
CA VAL A 901 4.59 6.34 42.35
C VAL A 901 5.05 6.88 43.69
N ASN A 902 5.69 8.04 43.70
CA ASN A 902 6.23 8.66 44.92
C ASN A 902 5.48 9.96 45.27
N ASN A 903 4.14 9.97 45.05
CA ASN A 903 3.24 11.07 45.39
C ASN A 903 2.51 10.75 46.71
N GLY A 904 3.22 10.83 47.83
CA GLY A 904 2.64 10.81 49.19
C GLY A 904 2.01 9.49 49.68
N THR A 905 1.73 8.53 48.79
CA THR A 905 1.21 7.20 49.15
C THR A 905 2.21 6.13 48.74
N THR A 906 2.73 5.38 49.71
CA THR A 906 3.69 4.29 49.49
C THR A 906 2.97 3.09 48.85
N GLY A 907 3.22 2.82 47.57
CA GLY A 907 2.55 1.71 46.89
C GLY A 907 2.99 1.43 45.45
N TYR A 908 2.47 0.32 44.91
CA TYR A 908 2.77 -0.18 43.57
C TYR A 908 1.54 -0.01 42.68
N ARG A 909 1.62 0.86 41.67
CA ARG A 909 0.53 0.99 40.70
C ARG A 909 0.71 -0.04 39.57
N LYS A 910 -0.21 -1.01 39.51
CA LYS A 910 -0.32 -2.00 38.43
C LYS A 910 -1.18 -1.42 37.31
N ASN A 911 -0.57 -1.11 36.17
CA ASN A 911 -1.28 -0.67 34.98
C ASN A 911 -1.49 -1.89 34.08
N ILE A 912 -2.74 -2.37 34.06
CA ILE A 912 -3.20 -3.44 33.18
C ILE A 912 -4.11 -2.83 32.11
N THR A 913 -3.86 -3.19 30.86
CA THR A 913 -4.66 -2.83 29.67
C THR A 913 -4.91 -4.11 28.88
N GLN A 914 -6.17 -4.37 28.54
CA GLN A 914 -6.60 -5.57 27.82
C GLN A 914 -7.55 -5.17 26.70
N THR A 915 -7.17 -5.44 25.46
CA THR A 915 -7.90 -5.02 24.26
C THR A 915 -8.07 -6.19 23.31
N LEU A 916 -9.31 -6.46 22.91
CA LEU A 916 -9.65 -7.42 21.85
C LEU A 916 -10.08 -6.64 20.60
N GLY A 917 -9.19 -6.53 19.62
CA GLY A 917 -9.53 -6.06 18.28
C GLY A 917 -10.10 -7.20 17.43
N PHE A 918 -11.06 -6.89 16.56
CA PHE A 918 -11.64 -7.83 15.62
C PHE A 918 -11.92 -7.15 14.28
N ASN A 919 -11.74 -7.88 13.18
CA ASN A 919 -12.02 -7.40 11.84
C ASN A 919 -12.44 -8.57 10.94
N GLY A 920 -13.30 -8.36 9.97
CA GLY A 920 -13.79 -9.44 9.13
C GLY A 920 -14.54 -8.97 7.90
N SER A 921 -14.71 -9.90 6.97
CA SER A 921 -15.60 -9.74 5.83
C SER A 921 -16.40 -11.01 5.61
N VAL A 922 -17.68 -10.88 5.28
CA VAL A 922 -18.58 -11.98 4.94
C VAL A 922 -19.37 -11.61 3.71
N ASN A 923 -19.37 -12.49 2.71
CA ASN A 923 -20.18 -12.35 1.51
C ASN A 923 -21.46 -13.16 1.72
N LEU A 924 -22.57 -12.47 2.05
CA LEU A 924 -23.87 -13.11 2.26
C LEU A 924 -24.44 -13.69 0.96
N THR A 925 -24.13 -13.06 -0.17
CA THR A 925 -24.46 -13.54 -1.52
C THR A 925 -23.31 -13.17 -2.47
N PRO A 926 -23.25 -13.72 -3.70
CA PRO A 926 -22.29 -13.29 -4.73
C PRO A 926 -22.39 -11.82 -5.16
N LYS A 927 -23.36 -11.06 -4.62
CA LYS A 927 -23.57 -9.63 -4.87
C LYS A 927 -23.66 -8.79 -3.57
N THR A 928 -23.46 -9.37 -2.39
CA THR A 928 -23.57 -8.66 -1.11
C THR A 928 -22.39 -8.98 -0.20
N GLY A 929 -21.54 -7.99 0.04
CA GLY A 929 -20.42 -8.06 0.98
C GLY A 929 -20.69 -7.23 2.23
N ILE A 930 -20.36 -7.75 3.40
CA ILE A 930 -20.35 -7.00 4.66
C ILE A 930 -18.93 -7.04 5.21
N THR A 931 -18.33 -5.89 5.43
CA THR A 931 -17.10 -5.74 6.21
C THR A 931 -17.44 -5.18 7.58
N PHE A 932 -16.69 -5.60 8.60
CA PHE A 932 -16.82 -5.08 9.94
C PHE A 932 -15.46 -5.03 10.62
N GLN A 933 -15.23 -4.01 11.43
CA GLN A 933 -14.05 -3.87 12.26
C GLN A 933 -14.41 -3.18 13.57
N GLY A 934 -13.69 -3.50 14.63
CA GLY A 934 -14.00 -3.03 15.95
C GLY A 934 -12.99 -3.47 17.00
N GLY A 935 -13.29 -3.08 18.24
CA GLY A 935 -12.52 -3.49 19.39
C GLY A 935 -13.36 -3.49 20.66
N TYR A 936 -12.86 -4.18 21.67
CA TYR A 936 -13.43 -4.24 23.01
C TYR A 936 -12.33 -4.01 24.04
N ASP A 937 -12.52 -3.04 24.92
CA ASP A 937 -11.64 -2.78 26.07
C ASP A 937 -12.22 -3.50 27.30
N LEU A 938 -11.52 -4.54 27.75
CA LEU A 938 -11.97 -5.42 28.83
C LEU A 938 -11.84 -4.75 30.21
N LYS A 939 -11.14 -3.62 30.32
CA LYS A 939 -10.97 -2.89 31.59
C LYS A 939 -12.14 -1.94 31.84
N THR A 940 -12.61 -1.29 30.77
CA THR A 940 -13.74 -0.36 30.81
C THR A 940 -15.08 -1.05 30.53
N ASN A 941 -15.05 -2.32 30.08
CA ASN A 941 -16.20 -3.09 29.60
C ASN A 941 -16.98 -2.36 28.51
N LYS A 942 -16.27 -1.72 27.58
CA LYS A 942 -16.84 -0.96 26.47
C LYS A 942 -16.29 -1.43 25.14
N LEU A 943 -17.18 -1.50 24.15
CA LEU A 943 -16.78 -1.55 22.75
C LEU A 943 -16.12 -0.23 22.38
N THR A 944 -14.97 -0.29 21.71
CA THR A 944 -14.40 0.87 21.03
C THR A 944 -15.22 1.18 19.79
N THR A 945 -14.97 2.33 19.15
CA THR A 945 -15.61 2.67 17.88
C THR A 945 -15.45 1.52 16.88
N SER A 946 -16.57 0.91 16.48
CA SER A 946 -16.62 -0.12 15.44
C SER A 946 -17.29 0.47 14.21
N SER A 947 -16.89 0.01 13.03
CA SER A 947 -17.53 0.36 11.77
C SER A 947 -17.97 -0.89 11.03
N ILE A 948 -19.22 -0.90 10.59
CA ILE A 948 -19.82 -1.93 9.73
C ILE A 948 -20.05 -1.26 8.37
N SER A 949 -19.61 -1.88 7.29
CA SER A 949 -19.90 -1.41 5.93
C SER A 949 -20.51 -2.54 5.11
N ILE A 950 -21.71 -2.30 4.61
CA ILE A 950 -22.47 -3.21 3.75
C ILE A 950 -22.39 -2.68 2.33
N THR A 951 -21.98 -3.50 1.39
CA THR A 951 -21.99 -3.20 -0.05
C THR A 951 -22.87 -4.20 -0.78
N ARG A 952 -23.71 -3.71 -1.68
CA ARG A 952 -24.55 -4.54 -2.54
C ARG A 952 -24.45 -4.11 -4.00
N ASP A 953 -24.14 -5.08 -4.83
CA ASP A 953 -24.13 -4.99 -6.28
C ASP A 953 -25.55 -5.22 -6.82
N LEU A 954 -26.10 -4.23 -7.53
CA LEU A 954 -27.40 -4.29 -8.22
C LEU A 954 -27.20 -4.28 -9.75
N HIS A 955 -26.15 -4.95 -10.24
CA HIS A 955 -25.68 -4.97 -11.62
C HIS A 955 -25.23 -3.60 -12.14
N CYS A 956 -26.18 -2.69 -12.40
CA CYS A 956 -25.96 -1.33 -12.90
C CYS A 956 -25.79 -0.30 -11.78
N TRP A 957 -26.46 -0.56 -10.66
CA TRP A 957 -26.40 0.27 -9.46
C TRP A 957 -25.51 -0.38 -8.41
N GLN A 958 -24.99 0.43 -7.50
CA GLN A 958 -24.29 -0.02 -6.31
C GLN A 958 -24.88 0.67 -5.09
N MET A 959 -25.19 -0.11 -4.06
CA MET A 959 -25.56 0.39 -2.74
C MET A 959 -24.36 0.25 -1.81
N SER A 960 -24.10 1.27 -1.02
CA SER A 960 -23.18 1.23 0.10
C SER A 960 -23.84 1.83 1.35
N PHE A 961 -23.69 1.13 2.47
CA PHE A 961 -24.16 1.58 3.78
C PHE A 961 -23.03 1.42 4.78
N SER A 962 -22.53 2.53 5.31
CA SER A 962 -21.51 2.54 6.36
C SER A 962 -22.14 3.00 7.66
N TRP A 963 -21.81 2.33 8.77
CA TRP A 963 -22.45 2.55 10.06
C TRP A 963 -21.44 2.42 11.20
N ILE A 964 -21.42 3.43 12.06
CA ILE A 964 -20.75 3.42 13.36
C ILE A 964 -21.86 3.30 14.42
N PRO A 965 -22.21 2.08 14.87
CA PRO A 965 -23.34 1.83 15.78
C PRO A 965 -23.15 2.37 17.20
N PHE A 966 -21.90 2.48 17.68
CA PHE A 966 -21.61 2.78 19.09
C PHE A 966 -20.25 3.46 19.28
N GLY A 967 -20.11 4.17 20.41
CA GLY A 967 -19.00 5.09 20.69
C GLY A 967 -19.47 6.55 20.69
N TYR A 968 -18.53 7.49 20.82
CA TYR A 968 -18.81 8.93 20.77
C TYR A 968 -19.08 9.46 19.35
N HIS A 969 -18.69 8.68 18.33
CA HIS A 969 -18.78 9.06 16.92
C HIS A 969 -19.86 8.26 16.18
N LYS A 970 -21.04 8.08 16.80
CA LYS A 970 -22.18 7.41 16.15
C LYS A 970 -22.55 8.15 14.86
N SER A 971 -22.56 7.44 13.74
CA SER A 971 -22.89 8.01 12.43
C SER A 971 -23.33 6.91 11.47
N TRP A 972 -24.07 7.26 10.43
CA TRP A 972 -24.32 6.35 9.31
C TRP A 972 -24.37 7.12 8.00
N SER A 973 -23.99 6.45 6.92
CA SER A 973 -24.07 6.98 5.56
C SER A 973 -24.61 5.92 4.62
N PHE A 974 -25.75 6.19 4.02
CA PHE A 974 -26.33 5.44 2.92
C PHE A 974 -26.05 6.16 1.60
N ASN A 975 -25.58 5.41 0.62
CA ASN A 975 -25.34 5.87 -0.74
C ASN A 975 -25.86 4.79 -1.70
N ILE A 976 -26.62 5.22 -2.71
CA ILE A 976 -26.97 4.40 -3.87
C ILE A 976 -26.68 5.21 -5.13
N GLY A 977 -26.01 4.63 -6.11
CA GLY A 977 -25.65 5.33 -7.36
C GLY A 977 -25.35 4.38 -8.50
N VAL A 978 -25.35 4.94 -9.71
CA VAL A 978 -24.97 4.21 -10.94
C VAL A 978 -23.46 3.92 -10.94
N LYS A 979 -23.08 2.69 -11.31
CA LYS A 979 -21.66 2.28 -11.32
C LYS A 979 -20.82 2.98 -12.39
N ALA A 980 -21.41 3.28 -13.54
CA ALA A 980 -20.70 3.85 -14.67
C ALA A 980 -20.22 5.28 -14.37
N ALA A 981 -18.95 5.54 -14.65
CA ALA A 981 -18.33 6.83 -14.36
C ALA A 981 -19.04 8.00 -15.07
N SER A 982 -19.59 7.77 -16.27
CA SER A 982 -20.32 8.76 -17.07
C SER A 982 -21.67 9.20 -16.48
N LEU A 983 -22.24 8.45 -15.53
CA LEU A 983 -23.53 8.75 -14.87
C LEU A 983 -23.42 8.75 -13.33
N SER A 984 -22.20 8.87 -12.80
CA SER A 984 -21.91 8.82 -11.36
C SER A 984 -22.56 9.93 -10.51
N ASP A 985 -22.98 11.02 -11.15
CA ASP A 985 -23.76 12.09 -10.52
C ASP A 985 -25.22 11.67 -10.24
N LEU A 986 -25.71 10.60 -10.89
CA LEU A 986 -26.99 9.98 -10.59
C LEU A 986 -26.88 9.10 -9.34
N LYS A 987 -26.95 9.76 -8.19
CA LYS A 987 -26.85 9.15 -6.86
C LYS A 987 -27.86 9.72 -5.89
N TYR A 988 -28.22 8.93 -4.89
CA TYR A 988 -28.91 9.39 -3.69
C TYR A 988 -28.00 9.13 -2.48
N ASP A 989 -27.60 10.22 -1.83
CA ASP A 989 -26.79 10.23 -0.62
C ASP A 989 -27.67 10.66 0.57
N LYS A 990 -27.66 9.88 1.66
CA LYS A 990 -28.22 10.29 2.95
C LYS A 990 -27.31 9.84 4.08
N SER A 991 -26.86 10.78 4.90
CA SER A 991 -25.97 10.51 6.03
C SER A 991 -26.38 11.30 7.27
N GLN A 992 -26.24 10.67 8.44
CA GLN A 992 -26.20 11.35 9.72
C GLN A 992 -24.72 11.57 10.10
N SER A 993 -24.36 12.81 10.39
CA SER A 993 -23.00 13.17 10.79
C SER A 993 -22.70 12.66 12.20
N MET A 994 -21.43 12.37 12.48
CA MET A 994 -21.04 12.03 13.86
C MET A 994 -21.13 13.24 14.79
N TYR A 995 -21.07 14.45 14.23
CA TYR A 995 -21.25 15.71 14.95
C TYR A 995 -22.68 15.87 15.50
N ASP A 996 -23.65 15.15 14.94
CA ASP A 996 -25.05 15.13 15.40
C ASP A 996 -25.26 14.31 16.69
N ASN A 997 -24.21 13.65 17.19
CA ASN A 997 -24.22 12.80 18.38
C ASN A 997 -23.14 13.20 19.41
N LEU A 998 -22.51 14.36 19.23
CA LEU A 998 -21.29 14.76 19.96
C LEU A 998 -21.55 15.78 21.08
N TYR A 999 -22.80 16.25 21.20
CA TYR A 999 -23.33 17.18 22.21
C TYR A 999 -24.58 16.56 22.83
#